data_AF-A0A2R9SL93-F1
#
_entry.id   AF-A0A2R9SL93-F1
#
_cell.length_a   1.000
_cell.length_b   1.000
_cell.length_c   1.000
_cell.angle_alpha   90.00
_cell.angle_beta   90.00
_cell.angle_gamma   90.00
#
_symmetry.space_group_name_H-M   'P 1'
#
loop_
_entity.id
_entity.type
_entity.pdbx_description
1 polymer ?
#
loop_
_entity_poly.entity_id
_entity_poly.type
_entity_poly.pdbx_seq_one_letter_code
_entity_poly.pdbx_strand_id
1 'polypeptide(L)'
;MKLGRFKDKLTSVITGIFRIKTKIRLKPISDLRKSGGEWISDGNDPAFLIEGNFFGGWNKISYFSQSEEYIPLKLYWDIGEGFSEKDSKVICAILPGSLKYEQFIYIPVGTINLRLDPGERELTFGLENLYFRKTTRLDVLLASFSRILKERGGGLVTFKNIINKTYRTYKTQGLKAIWRKAKSTLGIDSETSAQAYQIWIIQNQLSDEDKLKINREVEQFTYKPLISIILPVYNVDEIWLRKCIDSVINQIYPNWELCIADDASPKPHIKKVLREYSERDARIKVVFREKNGHISESSNTALSIAQGEFIGLLDNDDELTIDALYENVRLLNEHPDADMIYSDEDKISVEGERNSPFFKPDWSPDLLMTHMYVCHFGVYRTSLVKKIGGFRNGLEGSQDFDLALRVSELTHNIYHIPKILYHWRTIPESTASGPGAKNYTHYAGLKAVNDAIQRRGIDGYIEELEGYSNFYRVHYNNRIDSLVSIIIPTRDGVLLDQCLSSLTKTLLDKKYEIIIVNNGSSLRDTYLLFEKWKSILKDQLKIITVDEPFNYARINNVAVENASGELLLLLNDDIEVISSNWFDDMVGQAVREELGAVGAFLIYPDKTIQHSGLTLGLGKQRAAGDGHHNRPITDPGYFGAMLSVKNVSAVTAACLMVKKEIYLKVGGMDENLSVAYNDVDFCLKLRSESYLNIWLPYVQMIHHESKTRGDDLLSNEKLIRLNKEALYLQNKWGNILLEDPYYNPNLSLDTGYALNIEASLIK
;
A
#
# COMPACT_ATOMS: atom_id res chain seq x y z
N MET A 1 -41.13 -20.65 -17.49
CA MET A 1 -39.83 -20.05 -17.07
C MET A 1 -38.61 -20.42 -17.94
N LYS A 2 -38.32 -21.69 -18.27
CA LYS A 2 -37.09 -22.05 -19.01
C LYS A 2 -37.01 -21.53 -20.47
N LEU A 3 -38.13 -21.46 -21.21
CA LEU A 3 -38.15 -20.90 -22.58
C LEU A 3 -38.00 -19.36 -22.62
N GLY A 4 -38.59 -18.65 -21.66
CA GLY A 4 -38.47 -17.17 -21.56
C GLY A 4 -37.02 -16.74 -21.31
N ARG A 5 -36.35 -17.36 -20.34
CA ARG A 5 -34.93 -17.11 -20.05
C ARG A 5 -34.00 -17.40 -21.23
N PHE A 6 -34.33 -18.35 -22.11
CA PHE A 6 -33.53 -18.65 -23.31
C PHE A 6 -33.71 -17.56 -24.38
N LYS A 7 -34.94 -17.10 -24.59
CA LYS A 7 -35.26 -16.01 -25.52
C LYS A 7 -34.63 -14.69 -25.09
N ASP A 8 -34.66 -14.36 -23.80
CA ASP A 8 -34.04 -13.14 -23.26
C ASP A 8 -32.51 -13.18 -23.37
N LYS A 9 -31.90 -14.36 -23.18
CA LYS A 9 -30.46 -14.55 -23.34
C LYS A 9 -30.02 -14.42 -24.81
N LEU A 10 -30.82 -14.91 -25.75
CA LEU A 10 -30.57 -14.79 -27.19
C LEU A 10 -30.72 -13.32 -27.65
N THR A 11 -31.79 -12.65 -27.24
CA THR A 11 -32.03 -11.22 -27.50
C THR A 11 -30.91 -10.35 -26.91
N SER A 12 -30.46 -10.64 -25.69
CA SER A 12 -29.33 -9.96 -25.03
C SER A 12 -28.02 -10.09 -25.82
N VAL A 13 -27.75 -11.27 -26.40
CA VAL A 13 -26.55 -11.51 -27.22
C VAL A 13 -26.62 -10.76 -28.55
N ILE A 14 -27.75 -10.86 -29.26
CA ILE A 14 -27.96 -10.20 -30.56
C ILE A 14 -27.87 -8.68 -30.42
N THR A 15 -28.56 -8.09 -29.44
CA THR A 15 -28.54 -6.64 -29.20
C THR A 15 -27.17 -6.12 -28.76
N GLY A 16 -26.35 -6.97 -28.11
CA GLY A 16 -24.97 -6.64 -27.75
C GLY A 16 -24.03 -6.51 -28.95
N ILE A 17 -24.24 -7.30 -29.99
CA ILE A 17 -23.47 -7.21 -31.25
C ILE A 17 -23.79 -5.88 -31.96
N PHE A 18 -25.05 -5.46 -31.98
CA PHE A 18 -25.48 -4.21 -32.63
C PHE A 18 -25.29 -2.94 -31.77
N ARG A 19 -24.79 -3.07 -30.52
CA ARG A 19 -24.51 -1.96 -29.60
C ARG A 19 -25.65 -0.95 -29.48
N ILE A 20 -26.89 -1.43 -29.42
CA ILE A 20 -28.10 -0.60 -29.41
C ILE A 20 -28.02 0.42 -28.27
N LYS A 21 -28.21 1.70 -28.60
CA LYS A 21 -28.23 2.82 -27.65
C LYS A 21 -29.68 3.28 -27.48
N THR A 22 -30.17 3.22 -26.25
CA THR A 22 -31.52 3.67 -25.88
C THR A 22 -31.42 4.92 -25.02
N LYS A 23 -32.24 5.94 -25.31
CA LYS A 23 -32.44 7.07 -24.38
C LYS A 23 -33.38 6.63 -23.27
N ILE A 24 -32.98 6.86 -22.03
CA ILE A 24 -33.76 6.53 -20.85
C ILE A 24 -34.49 7.78 -20.37
N ARG A 25 -35.76 7.61 -20.00
CA ARG A 25 -36.54 8.63 -19.31
C ARG A 25 -36.58 8.27 -17.83
N LEU A 26 -36.24 9.24 -16.98
CA LEU A 26 -36.39 9.13 -15.54
C LEU A 26 -37.77 9.66 -15.15
N LYS A 27 -38.59 8.81 -14.53
CA LYS A 27 -39.89 9.19 -13.99
C LYS A 27 -39.80 9.24 -12.47
N PRO A 28 -39.98 10.41 -11.83
CA PRO A 28 -39.98 10.48 -10.37
C PRO A 28 -41.16 9.67 -9.83
N ILE A 29 -40.91 8.85 -8.81
CA ILE A 29 -41.92 8.01 -8.18
C ILE A 29 -42.04 8.22 -6.66
N SER A 30 -41.03 8.81 -6.03
CA SER A 30 -41.01 9.15 -4.60
C SER A 30 -40.03 10.29 -4.34
N ASP A 31 -40.37 11.19 -3.41
CA ASP A 31 -39.52 12.23 -2.81
C ASP A 31 -38.61 13.02 -3.76
N LEU A 32 -39.11 13.29 -4.97
CA LEU A 32 -38.40 14.01 -6.04
C LEU A 32 -39.33 15.00 -6.74
N ARG A 33 -38.91 16.25 -6.80
CA ARG A 33 -39.58 17.31 -7.57
C ARG A 33 -38.61 17.99 -8.52
N LYS A 34 -39.13 18.64 -9.57
CA LYS A 34 -38.32 19.36 -10.55
C LYS A 34 -38.54 20.87 -10.41
N SER A 35 -37.48 21.65 -10.26
CA SER A 35 -37.52 23.11 -10.14
C SER A 35 -36.33 23.72 -10.90
N GLY A 36 -36.55 24.78 -11.68
CA GLY A 36 -35.45 25.48 -12.36
C GLY A 36 -34.66 24.67 -13.40
N GLY A 37 -35.09 23.45 -13.76
CA GLY A 37 -34.34 22.53 -14.62
C GLY A 37 -33.63 21.41 -13.83
N GLU A 38 -33.50 21.57 -12.53
CA GLU A 38 -32.84 20.64 -11.60
C GLU A 38 -33.86 19.78 -10.84
N TRP A 39 -33.40 18.65 -10.34
CA TRP A 39 -34.13 17.79 -9.43
C TRP A 39 -33.82 18.18 -7.99
N ILE A 40 -34.83 18.18 -7.14
CA ILE A 40 -34.72 18.37 -5.71
C ILE A 40 -35.23 17.08 -5.07
N SER A 41 -34.39 16.44 -4.27
CA SER A 41 -34.84 15.42 -3.31
C SER A 41 -35.35 16.11 -2.06
N ASP A 42 -36.58 15.80 -1.61
CA ASP A 42 -37.25 16.47 -0.48
C ASP A 42 -37.86 15.51 0.55
N GLY A 43 -37.36 14.27 0.62
CA GLY A 43 -37.86 13.24 1.54
C GLY A 43 -36.86 12.10 1.82
N ASN A 44 -37.35 11.01 2.41
CA ASN A 44 -36.50 9.94 2.96
C ASN A 44 -36.21 8.81 1.96
N ASP A 45 -36.92 8.73 0.82
CA ASP A 45 -36.72 7.70 -0.20
C ASP A 45 -36.88 8.26 -1.64
N PRO A 46 -35.99 9.18 -2.08
CA PRO A 46 -36.05 9.74 -3.43
C PRO A 46 -35.76 8.67 -4.48
N ALA A 47 -36.65 8.54 -5.47
CA ALA A 47 -36.56 7.47 -6.45
C ALA A 47 -37.08 7.83 -7.83
N PHE A 48 -36.32 7.44 -8.86
CA PHE A 48 -36.75 7.44 -10.25
C PHE A 48 -37.07 6.01 -10.71
N LEU A 49 -38.20 5.82 -11.36
CA LEU A 49 -38.40 4.67 -12.24
C LEU A 49 -37.73 4.93 -13.58
N ILE A 50 -36.95 3.97 -14.06
CA ILE A 50 -36.31 4.01 -15.38
C ILE A 50 -37.32 3.54 -16.43
N GLU A 51 -37.83 4.48 -17.23
CA GLU A 51 -38.70 4.21 -18.37
C GLU A 51 -37.88 4.17 -19.68
N GLY A 52 -37.98 3.06 -20.41
CA GLY A 52 -37.30 2.85 -21.68
C GLY A 52 -36.76 1.43 -21.84
N ASN A 53 -36.23 1.13 -23.03
CA ASN A 53 -35.67 -0.20 -23.30
C ASN A 53 -34.25 -0.32 -22.73
N PHE A 54 -34.11 -1.08 -21.65
CA PHE A 54 -32.84 -1.62 -21.19
C PHE A 54 -32.77 -3.12 -21.49
N PHE A 55 -31.56 -3.67 -21.42
CA PHE A 55 -31.34 -5.07 -21.75
C PHE A 55 -30.57 -5.76 -20.63
N GLY A 56 -31.01 -6.95 -20.22
CA GLY A 56 -30.24 -7.77 -19.29
C GLY A 56 -28.82 -8.05 -19.81
N GLY A 57 -27.85 -8.19 -18.91
CA GLY A 57 -26.43 -8.35 -19.17
C GLY A 57 -25.62 -7.04 -19.07
N TRP A 58 -24.47 -6.99 -19.74
CA TRP A 58 -23.60 -5.80 -19.74
C TRP A 58 -24.22 -4.63 -20.52
N ASN A 59 -24.15 -3.44 -19.93
CA ASN A 59 -24.53 -2.18 -20.53
C ASN A 59 -23.49 -1.11 -20.20
N LYS A 60 -23.43 -0.07 -21.01
CA LYS A 60 -22.70 1.16 -20.71
C LYS A 60 -23.73 2.27 -20.48
N ILE A 61 -23.75 2.83 -19.28
CA ILE A 61 -24.59 3.96 -18.91
C ILE A 61 -23.83 5.26 -19.23
N SER A 62 -24.52 6.28 -19.73
CA SER A 62 -23.94 7.61 -19.92
C SER A 62 -24.97 8.70 -19.66
N TYR A 63 -24.58 9.75 -18.95
CA TYR A 63 -25.45 10.88 -18.61
C TYR A 63 -24.64 12.17 -18.41
N PHE A 64 -25.34 13.29 -18.35
CA PHE A 64 -24.81 14.55 -17.85
C PHE A 64 -25.38 14.80 -16.47
N SER A 65 -24.53 15.25 -15.54
CA SER A 65 -24.96 15.60 -14.20
C SER A 65 -24.37 16.92 -13.74
N GLN A 66 -25.09 17.60 -12.88
CA GLN A 66 -24.69 18.84 -12.23
C GLN A 66 -25.07 18.77 -10.76
N SER A 67 -24.19 19.16 -9.85
CA SER A 67 -24.51 19.26 -8.42
C SER A 67 -23.49 20.16 -7.75
N GLU A 68 -23.85 20.78 -6.62
CA GLU A 68 -22.88 21.41 -5.73
C GLU A 68 -22.23 20.38 -4.79
N GLU A 69 -22.90 19.25 -4.58
CA GLU A 69 -22.52 18.20 -3.64
C GLU A 69 -22.31 16.85 -4.33
N TYR A 70 -21.63 15.94 -3.64
CA TYR A 70 -21.54 14.53 -4.06
C TYR A 70 -22.86 13.81 -3.77
N ILE A 71 -23.42 13.12 -4.76
CA ILE A 71 -24.67 12.37 -4.62
C ILE A 71 -24.47 10.94 -5.13
N PRO A 72 -24.52 9.91 -4.27
CA PRO A 72 -24.44 8.53 -4.72
C PRO A 72 -25.67 8.17 -5.56
N LEU A 73 -25.46 7.45 -6.67
CA LEU A 73 -26.52 6.92 -7.51
C LEU A 73 -26.61 5.40 -7.36
N LYS A 74 -27.74 4.94 -6.81
CA LYS A 74 -27.99 3.52 -6.57
C LYS A 74 -29.02 2.99 -7.56
N LEU A 75 -28.70 1.89 -8.22
CA LEU A 75 -29.58 1.22 -9.17
C LEU A 75 -30.18 -0.02 -8.52
N TYR A 76 -31.49 -0.09 -8.52
CA TYR A 76 -32.29 -1.23 -8.11
C TYR A 76 -32.82 -1.95 -9.34
N TRP A 77 -32.92 -3.27 -9.27
CA TRP A 77 -33.53 -4.10 -10.30
C TRP A 77 -34.61 -4.99 -9.71
N ASP A 78 -35.69 -5.15 -10.48
CA ASP A 78 -36.79 -6.04 -10.15
C ASP A 78 -36.85 -7.16 -11.19
N ILE A 79 -36.88 -8.42 -10.74
CA ILE A 79 -36.99 -9.62 -11.57
C ILE A 79 -38.39 -10.27 -11.51
N GLY A 80 -39.38 -9.55 -11.00
CA GLY A 80 -40.76 -10.01 -10.78
C GLY A 80 -41.15 -10.17 -9.31
N GLU A 81 -40.31 -9.72 -8.37
CA GLU A 81 -40.53 -9.83 -6.91
C GLU A 81 -40.63 -8.46 -6.22
N GLY A 82 -40.49 -7.36 -6.97
CA GLY A 82 -40.39 -6.00 -6.44
C GLY A 82 -38.94 -5.55 -6.22
N PHE A 83 -38.76 -4.26 -5.92
CA PHE A 83 -37.44 -3.71 -5.56
C PHE A 83 -37.08 -4.07 -4.12
N SER A 84 -35.81 -4.38 -3.87
CA SER A 84 -35.32 -4.66 -2.53
C SER A 84 -33.84 -4.30 -2.39
N GLU A 85 -33.38 -4.06 -1.17
CA GLU A 85 -31.99 -3.71 -0.87
C GLU A 85 -30.98 -4.76 -1.36
N LYS A 86 -31.34 -6.06 -1.23
CA LYS A 86 -30.53 -7.18 -1.73
C LYS A 86 -30.34 -7.17 -3.26
N ASP A 87 -31.23 -6.48 -3.98
CA ASP A 87 -31.29 -6.39 -5.43
C ASP A 87 -30.98 -4.97 -5.92
N SER A 88 -29.91 -4.41 -5.35
CA SER A 88 -29.44 -3.06 -5.63
C SER A 88 -27.92 -3.00 -5.74
N LYS A 89 -27.41 -1.94 -6.39
CA LYS A 89 -25.97 -1.63 -6.41
C LYS A 89 -25.76 -0.14 -6.59
N VAL A 90 -24.81 0.45 -5.87
CA VAL A 90 -24.28 1.78 -6.20
C VAL A 90 -23.59 1.68 -7.56
N ILE A 91 -24.17 2.32 -8.57
CA ILE A 91 -23.66 2.24 -9.94
C ILE A 91 -22.82 3.45 -10.30
N CYS A 92 -22.93 4.55 -9.56
CA CYS A 92 -22.30 5.81 -9.89
C CYS A 92 -22.42 6.84 -8.77
N ALA A 93 -21.94 8.05 -9.04
CA ALA A 93 -22.27 9.25 -8.28
C ALA A 93 -22.44 10.43 -9.23
N ILE A 94 -23.21 11.42 -8.79
CA ILE A 94 -23.12 12.78 -9.30
C ILE A 94 -22.02 13.46 -8.48
N LEU A 95 -20.94 13.87 -9.15
CA LEU A 95 -19.86 14.61 -8.51
C LEU A 95 -20.17 16.11 -8.56
N PRO A 96 -19.61 16.92 -7.64
CA PRO A 96 -19.70 18.37 -7.72
C PRO A 96 -19.25 18.92 -9.08
N GLY A 97 -19.95 19.93 -9.59
CA GLY A 97 -19.74 20.53 -10.90
C GLY A 97 -20.58 19.90 -12.02
N SER A 98 -20.39 20.37 -13.25
CA SER A 98 -21.11 19.88 -14.45
C SER A 98 -20.25 18.89 -15.23
N LEU A 99 -20.58 17.60 -15.16
CA LEU A 99 -19.76 16.51 -15.69
C LEU A 99 -20.54 15.59 -16.61
N LYS A 100 -19.85 15.05 -17.61
CA LYS A 100 -20.36 13.95 -18.45
C LYS A 100 -19.83 12.64 -17.91
N TYR A 101 -20.73 11.74 -17.53
CA TYR A 101 -20.37 10.45 -16.94
C TYR A 101 -20.60 9.29 -17.91
N GLU A 102 -19.70 8.31 -17.88
CA GLU A 102 -19.81 7.06 -18.64
C GLU A 102 -19.27 5.86 -17.84
N GLN A 103 -20.09 4.84 -17.59
CA GLN A 103 -19.68 3.66 -16.80
C GLN A 103 -20.26 2.35 -17.36
N PHE A 104 -19.58 1.23 -17.12
CA PHE A 104 -20.10 -0.10 -17.42
C PHE A 104 -20.88 -0.65 -16.22
N ILE A 105 -22.10 -1.11 -16.46
CA ILE A 105 -22.98 -1.73 -15.47
C ILE A 105 -23.42 -3.12 -15.94
N TYR A 106 -23.67 -4.02 -14.99
CA TYR A 106 -24.31 -5.30 -15.27
C TYR A 106 -25.73 -5.29 -14.73
N ILE A 107 -26.71 -5.44 -15.62
CA ILE A 107 -28.11 -5.60 -15.25
C ILE A 107 -28.41 -7.10 -15.25
N PRO A 108 -28.96 -7.69 -14.18
CA PRO A 108 -29.29 -9.11 -14.16
C PRO A 108 -30.18 -9.53 -15.34
N VAL A 109 -29.99 -10.78 -15.81
CA VAL A 109 -30.82 -11.31 -16.90
C VAL A 109 -32.18 -11.68 -16.33
N GLY A 110 -33.25 -11.14 -16.94
CA GLY A 110 -34.62 -11.29 -16.44
C GLY A 110 -35.13 -10.11 -15.63
N THR A 111 -34.34 -9.04 -15.49
CA THR A 111 -34.82 -7.76 -14.94
C THR A 111 -35.96 -7.21 -15.81
N ILE A 112 -37.08 -6.90 -15.17
CA ILE A 112 -38.29 -6.34 -15.80
C ILE A 112 -38.45 -4.84 -15.50
N ASN A 113 -38.00 -4.35 -14.34
CA ASN A 113 -38.00 -2.93 -13.98
C ASN A 113 -36.65 -2.52 -13.39
N LEU A 114 -36.31 -1.24 -13.56
CA LEU A 114 -35.16 -0.59 -12.94
C LEU A 114 -35.61 0.67 -12.19
N ARG A 115 -34.99 0.91 -11.04
CA ARG A 115 -35.19 2.11 -10.22
C ARG A 115 -33.81 2.73 -9.93
N LEU A 116 -33.72 4.05 -9.95
CA LEU A 116 -32.50 4.82 -9.74
C LEU A 116 -32.72 5.84 -8.62
N ASP A 117 -31.88 5.77 -7.59
CA ASP A 117 -32.07 6.52 -6.35
C ASP A 117 -30.89 7.47 -6.13
N PRO A 118 -31.14 8.77 -5.93
CA PRO A 118 -30.12 9.78 -5.69
C PRO A 118 -30.03 10.16 -4.20
N GLY A 119 -29.47 9.28 -3.35
CA GLY A 119 -29.16 9.54 -1.92
C GLY A 119 -30.33 9.91 -0.99
N GLU A 120 -30.32 9.51 0.30
CA GLU A 120 -31.45 9.74 1.24
C GLU A 120 -31.46 11.16 1.90
N ARG A 121 -30.96 12.20 1.21
CA ARG A 121 -30.81 13.56 1.78
C ARG A 121 -31.45 14.62 0.89
N GLU A 122 -31.87 15.73 1.52
CA GLU A 122 -32.34 16.91 0.78
C GLU A 122 -31.19 17.52 -0.03
N LEU A 123 -31.28 17.38 -1.35
CA LEU A 123 -30.19 17.70 -2.29
C LEU A 123 -30.77 18.24 -3.60
N THR A 124 -30.04 19.15 -4.25
CA THR A 124 -30.38 19.68 -5.57
C THR A 124 -29.37 19.23 -6.62
N PHE A 125 -29.84 18.66 -7.74
CA PHE A 125 -28.96 18.14 -8.79
C PHE A 125 -29.58 18.12 -10.19
N GLY A 126 -28.77 18.36 -11.20
CA GLY A 126 -29.05 18.06 -12.59
C GLY A 126 -28.72 16.60 -12.92
N LEU A 127 -29.65 15.92 -13.60
CA LEU A 127 -29.39 14.61 -14.20
C LEU A 127 -30.14 14.52 -15.53
N GLU A 128 -29.40 14.58 -16.62
CA GLU A 128 -29.95 14.69 -17.97
C GLU A 128 -29.30 13.72 -18.96
N ASN A 129 -30.01 13.51 -20.07
CA ASN A 129 -29.48 12.77 -21.22
C ASN A 129 -28.94 11.38 -20.84
N LEU A 130 -29.68 10.67 -20.00
CA LEU A 130 -29.35 9.30 -19.61
C LEU A 130 -29.55 8.35 -20.79
N TYR A 131 -28.51 7.60 -21.15
CA TYR A 131 -28.55 6.57 -22.18
C TYR A 131 -27.99 5.26 -21.67
N PHE A 132 -28.63 4.18 -22.08
CA PHE A 132 -28.12 2.83 -21.92
C PHE A 132 -27.67 2.33 -23.28
N ARG A 133 -26.40 1.95 -23.39
CA ARG A 133 -25.87 1.29 -24.57
C ARG A 133 -25.60 -0.16 -24.25
N LYS A 134 -26.29 -1.08 -24.92
CA LYS A 134 -25.99 -2.51 -24.78
C LYS A 134 -24.54 -2.77 -25.17
N THR A 135 -23.85 -3.59 -24.38
CA THR A 135 -22.45 -3.90 -24.62
C THR A 135 -22.14 -5.36 -24.26
N THR A 136 -20.92 -5.79 -24.55
CA THR A 136 -20.47 -7.17 -24.38
C THR A 136 -19.29 -7.24 -23.41
N ARG A 137 -18.94 -8.46 -23.00
CA ARG A 137 -17.70 -8.69 -22.23
C ARG A 137 -16.46 -8.25 -23.01
N LEU A 138 -16.46 -8.38 -24.33
CA LEU A 138 -15.35 -7.94 -25.17
C LEU A 138 -15.16 -6.42 -25.12
N ASP A 139 -16.25 -5.65 -25.14
CA ASP A 139 -16.17 -4.20 -25.03
C ASP A 139 -15.61 -3.74 -23.67
N VAL A 140 -15.98 -4.44 -22.59
CA VAL A 140 -15.41 -4.21 -21.25
C VAL A 140 -13.90 -4.52 -21.24
N LEU A 141 -13.47 -5.63 -21.84
CA LEU A 141 -12.05 -5.96 -21.95
C LEU A 141 -11.28 -4.92 -22.76
N LEU A 142 -11.81 -4.49 -23.90
CA LEU A 142 -11.18 -3.48 -24.76
C LEU A 142 -11.09 -2.11 -24.08
N ALA A 143 -12.14 -1.70 -23.36
CA ALA A 143 -12.15 -0.44 -22.62
C ALA A 143 -11.15 -0.46 -21.45
N SER A 144 -11.02 -1.60 -20.76
CA SER A 144 -10.00 -1.77 -19.73
C SER A 144 -8.60 -1.65 -20.33
N PHE A 145 -8.37 -2.30 -21.47
CA PHE A 145 -7.09 -2.25 -22.17
C PHE A 145 -6.76 -0.82 -22.65
N SER A 146 -7.72 -0.09 -23.22
CA SER A 146 -7.52 1.30 -23.63
C SER A 146 -7.23 2.23 -22.46
N ARG A 147 -7.89 2.01 -21.30
CA ARG A 147 -7.64 2.79 -20.08
C ARG A 147 -6.21 2.59 -19.57
N ILE A 148 -5.75 1.34 -19.48
CA ILE A 148 -4.37 1.02 -19.07
C ILE A 148 -3.35 1.63 -20.03
N LEU A 149 -3.64 1.65 -21.34
CA LEU A 149 -2.78 2.31 -22.33
C LEU A 149 -2.72 3.82 -22.12
N LYS A 150 -3.85 4.48 -21.84
CA LYS A 150 -3.92 5.93 -21.57
C LYS A 150 -3.16 6.29 -20.30
N GLU A 151 -3.39 5.55 -19.20
CA GLU A 151 -2.71 5.73 -17.91
C GLU A 151 -1.19 5.49 -17.98
N ARG A 152 -0.70 4.78 -19.00
CA ARG A 152 0.72 4.43 -19.17
C ARG A 152 1.38 5.09 -20.38
N GLY A 153 0.83 6.22 -20.83
CA GLY A 153 1.48 7.09 -21.82
C GLY A 153 1.49 6.58 -23.26
N GLY A 154 0.66 5.59 -23.63
CA GLY A 154 0.38 5.19 -25.02
C GLY A 154 1.59 4.98 -25.95
N GLY A 155 2.01 3.73 -26.18
CA GLY A 155 3.09 3.44 -27.14
C GLY A 155 3.24 1.94 -27.48
N LEU A 156 3.98 1.62 -28.54
CA LEU A 156 4.19 0.24 -29.03
C LEU A 156 4.84 -0.67 -27.97
N VAL A 157 5.76 -0.13 -27.18
CA VAL A 157 6.41 -0.85 -26.08
C VAL A 157 5.43 -1.11 -24.93
N THR A 158 4.65 -0.12 -24.53
CA THR A 158 3.59 -0.24 -23.52
C THR A 158 2.56 -1.28 -23.94
N PHE A 159 2.15 -1.27 -25.20
CA PHE A 159 1.24 -2.26 -25.80
C PHE A 159 1.79 -3.69 -25.69
N LYS A 160 3.04 -3.92 -26.11
CA LYS A 160 3.69 -5.24 -26.01
C LYS A 160 3.77 -5.73 -24.57
N ASN A 161 4.08 -4.84 -23.63
CA ASN A 161 4.17 -5.18 -22.21
C ASN A 161 2.80 -5.55 -21.61
N ILE A 162 1.72 -4.85 -21.97
CA ILE A 162 0.38 -5.19 -21.50
C ILE A 162 -0.05 -6.54 -22.08
N ILE A 163 0.23 -6.82 -23.36
CA ILE A 163 -0.05 -8.13 -23.96
C ILE A 163 0.71 -9.24 -23.24
N ASN A 164 2.01 -9.07 -23.01
CA ASN A 164 2.83 -10.05 -22.30
C ASN A 164 2.32 -10.28 -20.87
N LYS A 165 1.96 -9.22 -20.15
CA LYS A 165 1.40 -9.32 -18.79
C LYS A 165 0.02 -10.00 -18.81
N THR A 166 -0.81 -9.71 -19.80
CA THR A 166 -2.13 -10.33 -19.96
C THR A 166 -2.00 -11.83 -20.29
N TYR A 167 -1.07 -12.18 -21.18
CA TYR A 167 -0.76 -13.58 -21.52
C TYR A 167 -0.21 -14.35 -20.31
N ARG A 168 0.71 -13.74 -19.54
CA ARG A 168 1.19 -14.33 -18.27
C ARG A 168 0.04 -14.53 -17.28
N THR A 169 -0.85 -13.55 -17.14
CA THR A 169 -2.03 -13.64 -16.26
C THR A 169 -2.98 -14.76 -16.72
N TYR A 170 -3.20 -14.89 -18.03
CA TYR A 170 -3.97 -16.01 -18.60
C TYR A 170 -3.33 -17.37 -18.26
N LYS A 171 -2.02 -17.50 -18.49
CA LYS A 171 -1.29 -18.76 -18.28
C LYS A 171 -1.28 -19.18 -16.80
N THR A 172 -1.24 -18.23 -15.88
CA THR A 172 -1.11 -18.48 -14.44
C THR A 172 -2.46 -18.57 -13.72
N GLN A 173 -3.45 -17.78 -14.12
CA GLN A 173 -4.72 -17.60 -13.38
C GLN A 173 -5.98 -17.74 -14.24
N GLY A 174 -5.84 -17.98 -15.55
CA GLY A 174 -6.93 -18.22 -16.48
C GLY A 174 -7.76 -16.98 -16.86
N LEU A 175 -8.83 -17.21 -17.63
CA LEU A 175 -9.70 -16.14 -18.16
C LEU A 175 -10.51 -15.41 -17.06
N LYS A 176 -10.82 -16.10 -15.95
CA LYS A 176 -11.54 -15.49 -14.82
C LYS A 176 -10.73 -14.36 -14.19
N ALA A 177 -9.41 -14.51 -14.09
CA ALA A 177 -8.52 -13.48 -13.55
C ALA A 177 -8.39 -12.27 -14.48
N ILE A 178 -8.28 -12.49 -15.79
CA ILE A 178 -8.32 -11.40 -16.78
C ILE A 178 -9.62 -10.62 -16.65
N TRP A 179 -10.74 -11.33 -16.53
CA TRP A 179 -12.05 -10.72 -16.38
C TRP A 179 -12.18 -9.91 -15.08
N ARG A 180 -11.73 -10.45 -13.95
CA ARG A 180 -11.69 -9.73 -12.66
C ARG A 180 -10.83 -8.47 -12.75
N LYS A 181 -9.65 -8.57 -13.37
CA LYS A 181 -8.73 -7.44 -13.54
C LYS A 181 -9.29 -6.36 -14.46
N ALA A 182 -9.99 -6.76 -15.52
CA ALA A 182 -10.65 -5.82 -16.41
C ALA A 182 -11.80 -5.08 -15.69
N LYS A 183 -12.59 -5.80 -14.89
CA LYS A 183 -13.64 -5.21 -14.05
C LYS A 183 -13.06 -4.27 -12.99
N SER A 184 -11.96 -4.63 -12.33
CA SER A 184 -11.28 -3.75 -11.36
C SER A 184 -10.72 -2.49 -12.00
N THR A 185 -9.99 -2.61 -13.13
CA THR A 185 -9.45 -1.47 -13.90
C THR A 185 -10.55 -0.49 -14.32
N LEU A 186 -11.72 -1.01 -14.70
CA LEU A 186 -12.86 -0.19 -15.13
C LEU A 186 -13.79 0.18 -13.99
N GLY A 187 -13.51 -0.27 -12.76
CA GLY A 187 -14.31 0.15 -11.63
C GLY A 187 -15.71 -0.44 -11.54
N ILE A 188 -15.84 -1.70 -11.95
CA ILE A 188 -17.13 -2.38 -12.13
C ILE A 188 -17.52 -3.22 -10.92
N ASP A 189 -16.54 -3.76 -10.18
CA ASP A 189 -16.75 -4.68 -9.05
C ASP A 189 -16.49 -4.06 -7.67
N SER A 190 -15.95 -2.85 -7.61
CA SER A 190 -15.70 -2.09 -6.39
C SER A 190 -16.00 -0.63 -6.64
N GLU A 191 -16.22 0.16 -5.59
CA GLU A 191 -15.79 1.56 -5.60
C GLU A 191 -14.36 1.54 -6.17
N THR A 192 -14.21 2.10 -7.36
CA THR A 192 -12.97 1.97 -8.12
C THR A 192 -11.90 2.69 -7.32
N SER A 193 -10.65 2.21 -7.28
CA SER A 193 -9.57 2.94 -6.61
C SER A 193 -9.49 4.40 -7.09
N ALA A 194 -9.85 4.68 -8.36
CA ALA A 194 -9.93 6.02 -8.89
C ALA A 194 -11.13 6.82 -8.35
N GLN A 195 -12.30 6.20 -8.18
CA GLN A 195 -13.50 6.85 -7.64
C GLN A 195 -13.37 7.07 -6.14
N ALA A 196 -12.92 6.05 -5.40
CA ALA A 196 -12.57 6.17 -3.99
C ALA A 196 -11.53 7.27 -3.79
N TYR A 197 -10.56 7.41 -4.70
CA TYR A 197 -9.58 8.48 -4.57
C TYR A 197 -10.15 9.87 -4.87
N GLN A 198 -11.05 10.01 -5.85
CA GLN A 198 -11.74 11.29 -6.04
C GLN A 198 -12.58 11.67 -4.80
N ILE A 199 -13.24 10.69 -4.16
CA ILE A 199 -13.95 10.92 -2.89
C ILE A 199 -12.98 11.35 -1.80
N TRP A 200 -11.85 10.65 -1.66
CA TRP A 200 -10.81 11.02 -0.71
C TRP A 200 -10.28 12.44 -0.96
N ILE A 201 -10.06 12.84 -2.23
CA ILE A 201 -9.62 14.20 -2.58
C ILE A 201 -10.65 15.22 -2.10
N ILE A 202 -11.94 15.01 -2.39
CA ILE A 202 -13.00 15.94 -1.98
C ILE A 202 -13.07 16.06 -0.45
N GLN A 203 -12.92 14.95 0.27
CA GLN A 203 -12.93 14.92 1.74
C GLN A 203 -11.73 15.61 2.38
N ASN A 204 -10.58 15.65 1.68
CA ASN A 204 -9.31 16.14 2.22
C ASN A 204 -8.83 17.44 1.55
N GLN A 205 -9.65 18.06 0.69
CA GLN A 205 -9.31 19.32 0.06
C GLN A 205 -9.55 20.48 1.04
N LEU A 206 -8.57 21.38 1.16
CA LEU A 206 -8.69 22.55 2.01
C LEU A 206 -9.82 23.48 1.55
N SER A 207 -10.78 23.72 2.43
CA SER A 207 -11.76 24.78 2.30
C SER A 207 -11.12 26.15 2.54
N ASP A 208 -11.85 27.24 2.23
CA ASP A 208 -11.37 28.59 2.56
C ASP A 208 -11.34 28.83 4.09
N GLU A 209 -12.19 28.14 4.85
CA GLU A 209 -12.16 28.17 6.32
C GLU A 209 -10.89 27.49 6.85
N ASP A 210 -10.50 26.34 6.28
CA ASP A 210 -9.26 25.65 6.65
C ASP A 210 -8.04 26.55 6.39
N LYS A 211 -8.00 27.22 5.23
CA LYS A 211 -6.92 28.16 4.91
C LYS A 211 -6.85 29.32 5.92
N LEU A 212 -7.99 29.86 6.35
CA LEU A 212 -8.04 30.91 7.38
C LEU A 212 -7.54 30.40 8.74
N LYS A 213 -7.89 29.17 9.11
CA LYS A 213 -7.41 28.51 10.33
C LYS A 213 -5.89 28.32 10.27
N ILE A 214 -5.38 27.77 9.17
CA ILE A 214 -3.95 27.59 8.94
C ILE A 214 -3.19 28.92 9.07
N ASN A 215 -3.70 30.01 8.48
CA ASN A 215 -3.07 31.34 8.61
C ASN A 215 -2.95 31.78 10.08
N ARG A 216 -4.01 31.60 10.89
CA ARG A 216 -3.98 31.93 12.32
C ARG A 216 -2.97 31.07 13.09
N GLU A 217 -2.86 29.79 12.76
CA GLU A 217 -1.88 28.89 13.38
C GLU A 217 -0.45 29.29 13.01
N VAL A 218 -0.20 29.61 11.74
CA VAL A 218 1.10 30.12 11.27
C VAL A 218 1.51 31.40 12.01
N GLU A 219 0.58 32.30 12.30
CA GLU A 219 0.85 33.50 13.10
C GLU A 219 1.30 33.14 14.53
N GLN A 220 0.75 32.07 15.10
CA GLN A 220 1.01 31.62 16.48
C GLN A 220 2.23 30.71 16.64
N PHE A 221 2.79 30.15 15.55
CA PHE A 221 3.99 29.32 15.63
C PHE A 221 5.14 30.04 16.35
N THR A 222 5.79 29.32 17.28
CA THR A 222 6.96 29.82 18.00
C THR A 222 8.23 29.59 17.21
N TYR A 223 8.27 28.50 16.45
CA TYR A 223 9.37 28.15 15.56
C TYR A 223 8.93 28.33 14.11
N LYS A 224 9.59 29.25 13.39
CA LYS A 224 9.29 29.60 11.99
C LYS A 224 10.57 29.56 11.14
N PRO A 225 11.17 28.37 10.93
CA PRO A 225 12.41 28.26 10.16
C PRO A 225 12.21 28.68 8.71
N LEU A 226 13.26 29.24 8.10
CA LEU A 226 13.29 29.46 6.65
C LEU A 226 13.49 28.10 5.95
N ILE A 227 12.61 27.80 4.98
CA ILE A 227 12.75 26.61 4.12
C ILE A 227 13.25 27.05 2.74
N SER A 228 14.41 26.54 2.32
CA SER A 228 14.93 26.75 0.96
C SER A 228 14.50 25.64 0.02
N ILE A 229 13.67 25.94 -0.97
CA ILE A 229 13.24 24.98 -1.98
C ILE A 229 14.32 24.87 -3.06
N ILE A 230 14.86 23.69 -3.25
CA ILE A 230 15.93 23.38 -4.21
C ILE A 230 15.28 22.93 -5.51
N LEU A 231 15.45 23.73 -6.57
CA LEU A 231 14.79 23.54 -7.86
C LEU A 231 15.81 23.47 -9.02
N PRO A 232 16.26 22.26 -9.43
CA PRO A 232 17.05 22.08 -10.64
C PRO A 232 16.17 22.19 -11.89
N VAL A 233 16.52 23.09 -12.81
CA VAL A 233 15.74 23.35 -14.03
C VAL A 233 16.52 22.92 -15.26
N TYR A 234 15.91 22.08 -16.11
CA TYR A 234 16.47 21.74 -17.41
C TYR A 234 15.38 21.43 -18.46
N ASN A 235 15.36 22.19 -19.55
CA ASN A 235 14.61 21.88 -20.79
C ASN A 235 13.09 21.58 -20.63
N VAL A 236 12.47 22.05 -19.56
CA VAL A 236 11.04 21.91 -19.27
C VAL A 236 10.17 22.87 -20.10
N ASP A 237 8.92 22.47 -20.36
CA ASP A 237 7.96 23.34 -21.04
C ASP A 237 7.46 24.47 -20.13
N GLU A 238 7.21 25.64 -20.73
CA GLU A 238 6.87 26.87 -20.00
C GLU A 238 5.68 26.68 -19.05
N ILE A 239 4.63 25.98 -19.49
CA ILE A 239 3.42 25.74 -18.68
C ILE A 239 3.73 24.98 -17.38
N TRP A 240 4.62 23.99 -17.41
CA TRP A 240 4.94 23.19 -16.23
C TRP A 240 5.86 23.94 -15.28
N LEU A 241 6.85 24.66 -15.82
CA LEU A 241 7.74 25.50 -15.01
C LEU A 241 6.97 26.59 -14.27
N ARG A 242 6.00 27.23 -14.95
CA ARG A 242 5.13 28.25 -14.32
C ARG A 242 4.30 27.65 -13.19
N LYS A 243 3.61 26.53 -13.43
CA LYS A 243 2.83 25.83 -12.40
C LYS A 243 3.69 25.42 -11.19
N CYS A 244 4.89 24.91 -11.44
CA CYS A 244 5.85 24.55 -10.40
C CYS A 244 6.20 25.77 -9.52
N ILE A 245 6.64 26.88 -10.13
CA ILE A 245 7.01 28.10 -9.39
C ILE A 245 5.78 28.71 -8.67
N ASP A 246 4.63 28.77 -9.34
CA ASP A 246 3.39 29.28 -8.75
C ASP A 246 2.96 28.44 -7.53
N SER A 247 3.17 27.13 -7.53
CA SER A 247 2.86 26.27 -6.38
C SER A 247 3.68 26.62 -5.12
N VAL A 248 4.91 27.11 -5.30
CA VAL A 248 5.76 27.62 -4.20
C VAL A 248 5.32 29.02 -3.78
N ILE A 249 5.01 29.90 -4.74
CA ILE A 249 4.55 31.27 -4.45
C ILE A 249 3.27 31.26 -3.60
N ASN A 250 2.37 30.32 -3.90
CA ASN A 250 1.06 30.24 -3.26
C ASN A 250 1.09 29.61 -1.87
N GLN A 251 2.25 29.14 -1.36
CA GLN A 251 2.33 28.51 -0.03
C GLN A 251 1.77 29.41 1.06
N ILE A 252 0.95 28.84 1.96
CA ILE A 252 0.36 29.59 3.09
C ILE A 252 1.44 29.99 4.11
N TYR A 253 2.39 29.10 4.37
CA TYR A 253 3.54 29.43 5.21
C TYR A 253 4.46 30.41 4.46
N PRO A 254 4.78 31.61 5.01
CA PRO A 254 5.41 32.67 4.23
C PRO A 254 6.94 32.66 4.22
N ASN A 255 7.58 31.97 5.16
CA ASN A 255 9.03 32.04 5.37
C ASN A 255 9.77 30.97 4.54
N TRP A 256 9.82 31.19 3.23
CA TRP A 256 10.51 30.34 2.28
C TRP A 256 11.36 31.15 1.31
N GLU A 257 12.28 30.47 0.65
CA GLU A 257 12.99 30.96 -0.54
C GLU A 257 13.04 29.87 -1.60
N LEU A 258 13.04 30.27 -2.88
CA LEU A 258 13.13 29.34 -4.00
C LEU A 258 14.50 29.49 -4.66
N CYS A 259 15.34 28.47 -4.49
CA CYS A 259 16.70 28.41 -4.99
C CYS A 259 16.74 27.61 -6.30
N ILE A 260 16.86 28.32 -7.43
CA ILE A 260 16.78 27.77 -8.77
C ILE A 260 18.16 27.70 -9.41
N ALA A 261 18.49 26.56 -10.00
CA ALA A 261 19.63 26.40 -10.90
C ALA A 261 19.16 26.00 -12.30
N ASP A 262 19.26 26.91 -13.27
CA ASP A 262 19.07 26.57 -14.70
C ASP A 262 20.33 25.87 -15.21
N ASP A 263 20.22 24.57 -15.51
CA ASP A 263 21.33 23.70 -15.92
C ASP A 263 21.65 23.82 -17.42
N ALA A 264 21.89 25.07 -17.86
CA ALA A 264 22.16 25.43 -19.24
C ALA A 264 21.04 24.97 -20.21
N SER A 265 19.78 25.27 -19.88
CA SER A 265 18.64 24.90 -20.73
C SER A 265 18.75 25.48 -22.14
N PRO A 266 18.50 24.68 -23.20
CA PRO A 266 18.56 25.15 -24.58
C PRO A 266 17.32 25.95 -25.00
N LYS A 267 16.17 25.73 -24.34
CA LYS A 267 14.89 26.39 -24.61
C LYS A 267 14.95 27.87 -24.13
N PRO A 268 14.85 28.86 -25.03
CA PRO A 268 15.01 30.28 -24.65
C PRO A 268 13.97 30.80 -23.67
N HIS A 269 12.75 30.23 -23.66
CA HIS A 269 11.68 30.67 -22.76
C HIS A 269 12.03 30.43 -21.28
N ILE A 270 12.84 29.42 -20.95
CA ILE A 270 13.18 29.11 -19.56
C ILE A 270 13.88 30.30 -18.90
N LYS A 271 14.91 30.86 -19.54
CA LYS A 271 15.60 32.05 -19.02
C LYS A 271 14.67 33.26 -18.89
N LYS A 272 13.73 33.43 -19.82
CA LYS A 272 12.74 34.51 -19.76
C LYS A 272 11.81 34.33 -18.55
N VAL A 273 11.25 33.15 -18.38
CA VAL A 273 10.34 32.81 -17.26
C VAL A 273 11.07 32.98 -15.93
N LEU A 274 12.27 32.43 -15.78
CA LEU A 274 13.01 32.52 -14.51
C LEU A 274 13.35 33.96 -14.13
N ARG A 275 13.71 34.81 -15.10
CA ARG A 275 13.94 36.25 -14.86
C ARG A 275 12.66 36.94 -14.42
N GLU A 276 11.56 36.73 -15.14
CA GLU A 276 10.23 37.28 -14.84
C GLU A 276 9.83 36.99 -13.38
N TYR A 277 9.99 35.75 -12.91
CA TYR A 277 9.67 35.39 -11.54
C TYR A 277 10.64 35.98 -10.51
N SER A 278 11.95 35.96 -10.78
CA SER A 278 12.95 36.54 -9.86
C SER A 278 12.83 38.06 -9.71
N GLU A 279 12.34 38.76 -10.73
CA GLU A 279 12.06 40.20 -10.69
C GLU A 279 10.74 40.49 -9.94
N ARG A 280 9.80 39.54 -9.96
CA ARG A 280 8.48 39.65 -9.31
C ARG A 280 8.50 39.36 -7.81
N ASP A 281 9.31 38.40 -7.37
CA ASP A 281 9.40 37.99 -5.96
C ASP A 281 10.86 37.82 -5.54
N ALA A 282 11.31 38.67 -4.59
CA ALA A 282 12.70 38.70 -4.12
C ALA A 282 13.13 37.41 -3.38
N ARG A 283 12.19 36.54 -3.00
CA ARG A 283 12.48 35.22 -2.41
C ARG A 283 12.96 34.21 -3.46
N ILE A 284 12.82 34.51 -4.75
CA ILE A 284 13.22 33.63 -5.85
C ILE A 284 14.63 34.00 -6.31
N LYS A 285 15.58 33.09 -6.07
CA LYS A 285 17.00 33.24 -6.41
C LYS A 285 17.34 32.31 -7.56
N VAL A 286 17.96 32.84 -8.62
CA VAL A 286 18.26 32.06 -9.84
C VAL A 286 19.75 32.11 -10.17
N VAL A 287 20.35 30.95 -10.42
CA VAL A 287 21.68 30.81 -11.00
C VAL A 287 21.57 30.17 -12.38
N PHE A 288 22.16 30.83 -13.38
CA PHE A 288 22.25 30.30 -14.75
C PHE A 288 23.60 29.62 -14.93
N ARG A 289 23.62 28.29 -14.99
CA ARG A 289 24.85 27.53 -15.19
C ARG A 289 25.33 27.65 -16.64
N GLU A 290 26.65 27.69 -16.83
CA GLU A 290 27.27 27.79 -18.16
C GLU A 290 27.25 26.46 -18.92
N LYS A 291 27.23 25.34 -18.20
CA LYS A 291 27.31 23.99 -18.74
C LYS A 291 26.30 23.10 -18.03
N ASN A 292 25.73 22.18 -18.80
CA ASN A 292 24.85 21.15 -18.27
C ASN A 292 25.66 20.16 -17.41
N GLY A 293 25.34 20.08 -16.12
CA GLY A 293 25.95 19.13 -15.17
C GLY A 293 24.98 18.07 -14.67
N HIS A 294 23.78 18.00 -15.25
CA HIS A 294 22.68 17.15 -14.82
C HIS A 294 22.17 17.48 -13.41
N ILE A 295 21.24 16.65 -12.92
CA ILE A 295 20.43 16.95 -11.73
C ILE A 295 21.26 17.08 -10.45
N SER A 296 22.31 16.29 -10.26
CA SER A 296 23.15 16.33 -9.05
C SER A 296 23.89 17.67 -8.91
N GLU A 297 24.61 18.08 -9.96
CA GLU A 297 25.34 19.36 -9.98
C GLU A 297 24.41 20.56 -9.95
N SER A 298 23.29 20.50 -10.69
CA SER A 298 22.27 21.55 -10.68
C SER A 298 21.69 21.73 -9.28
N SER A 299 21.32 20.62 -8.62
CA SER A 299 20.83 20.64 -7.23
C SER A 299 21.88 21.18 -6.26
N ASN A 300 23.16 20.82 -6.42
CA ASN A 300 24.26 21.39 -5.62
C ASN A 300 24.44 22.89 -5.83
N THR A 301 24.20 23.39 -7.05
CA THR A 301 24.24 24.84 -7.34
C THR A 301 23.10 25.58 -6.64
N ALA A 302 21.89 25.04 -6.71
CA ALA A 302 20.75 25.56 -5.96
C ALA A 302 20.99 25.48 -4.44
N LEU A 303 21.57 24.39 -3.94
CA LEU A 303 21.95 24.23 -2.53
C LEU A 303 23.00 25.26 -2.08
N SER A 304 23.91 25.66 -2.96
CA SER A 304 24.98 26.63 -2.62
C SER A 304 24.45 28.03 -2.29
N ILE A 305 23.29 28.40 -2.84
CA ILE A 305 22.62 29.69 -2.59
C ILE A 305 21.55 29.61 -1.49
N ALA A 306 21.28 28.41 -0.97
CA ALA A 306 20.29 28.15 0.07
C ALA A 306 20.77 28.62 1.46
N GLN A 307 19.91 29.38 2.13
CA GLN A 307 20.10 30.03 3.43
C GLN A 307 19.17 29.48 4.52
N GLY A 308 18.17 28.70 4.14
CA GLY A 308 17.20 28.08 5.04
C GLY A 308 17.84 27.08 6.00
N GLU A 309 17.25 26.97 7.18
CA GLU A 309 17.62 25.94 8.15
C GLU A 309 17.29 24.54 7.62
N PHE A 310 16.26 24.46 6.78
CA PHE A 310 15.86 23.28 6.05
C PHE A 310 15.89 23.53 4.54
N ILE A 311 16.14 22.46 3.78
CA ILE A 311 15.91 22.42 2.34
C ILE A 311 14.70 21.53 2.02
N GLY A 312 13.95 21.85 0.98
CA GLY A 312 12.92 20.98 0.39
C GLY A 312 13.22 20.71 -1.08
N LEU A 313 12.99 19.48 -1.57
CA LEU A 313 13.31 19.09 -2.95
C LEU A 313 12.09 19.19 -3.86
N LEU A 314 12.20 19.90 -4.99
CA LEU A 314 11.10 20.03 -5.95
C LEU A 314 11.61 19.86 -7.38
N ASP A 315 10.90 19.05 -8.18
CA ASP A 315 11.17 18.91 -9.60
C ASP A 315 10.46 19.99 -10.43
N ASN A 316 11.09 20.39 -11.54
CA ASN A 316 10.71 21.58 -12.33
C ASN A 316 9.40 21.46 -13.11
N ASP A 317 8.78 20.29 -13.12
CA ASP A 317 7.48 20.00 -13.72
C ASP A 317 6.40 19.61 -12.71
N ASP A 318 6.72 19.51 -11.42
CA ASP A 318 5.82 19.07 -10.37
C ASP A 318 5.21 20.23 -9.55
N GLU A 319 4.22 19.93 -8.71
CA GLU A 319 3.50 20.93 -7.91
C GLU A 319 3.47 20.53 -6.43
N LEU A 320 3.68 21.50 -5.54
CA LEU A 320 3.39 21.35 -4.11
C LEU A 320 1.91 21.68 -3.84
N THR A 321 1.33 21.01 -2.85
CA THR A 321 0.07 21.49 -2.25
C THR A 321 0.28 22.81 -1.52
N ILE A 322 -0.75 23.65 -1.46
CA ILE A 322 -0.66 25.01 -0.91
C ILE A 322 -0.26 25.07 0.59
N ASP A 323 -0.45 23.96 1.30
CA ASP A 323 -0.17 23.75 2.71
C ASP A 323 1.09 22.93 2.98
N ALA A 324 1.83 22.52 1.94
CA ALA A 324 3.02 21.66 2.07
C ALA A 324 4.04 22.20 3.09
N LEU A 325 4.40 23.48 2.99
CA LEU A 325 5.38 24.08 3.91
C LEU A 325 4.80 24.31 5.30
N TYR A 326 3.50 24.60 5.39
CA TYR A 326 2.82 24.74 6.67
C TYR A 326 2.86 23.43 7.47
N GLU A 327 2.52 22.30 6.85
CA GLU A 327 2.49 20.99 7.52
C GLU A 327 3.87 20.58 8.03
N ASN A 328 4.93 20.85 7.25
CA ASN A 328 6.31 20.63 7.69
C ASN A 328 6.66 21.49 8.91
N VAL A 329 6.29 22.77 8.92
CA VAL A 329 6.59 23.67 10.04
C VAL A 329 5.73 23.37 11.26
N ARG A 330 4.48 22.92 11.07
CA ARG A 330 3.62 22.43 12.15
C ARG A 330 4.30 21.25 12.85
N LEU A 331 4.76 20.27 12.08
CA LEU A 331 5.53 19.14 12.62
C LEU A 331 6.79 19.62 13.34
N LEU A 332 7.53 20.59 12.81
CA LEU A 332 8.72 21.15 13.45
C LEU A 332 8.42 21.91 14.75
N ASN A 333 7.20 22.43 14.95
CA ASN A 333 6.81 23.01 16.25
C ASN A 333 6.54 21.92 17.30
N GLU A 334 6.14 20.72 16.89
CA GLU A 334 5.95 19.55 17.76
C GLU A 334 7.26 18.79 17.98
N HIS A 335 8.10 18.69 16.95
CA HIS A 335 9.37 17.98 16.88
C HIS A 335 10.50 18.87 16.33
N PRO A 336 11.02 19.86 17.10
CA PRO A 336 12.11 20.74 16.66
C PRO A 336 13.42 20.00 16.32
N ASP A 337 13.57 18.76 16.81
CA ASP A 337 14.67 17.84 16.57
C ASP A 337 14.61 17.13 15.21
N ALA A 338 13.50 17.24 14.47
CA ALA A 338 13.33 16.60 13.17
C ALA A 338 14.44 16.99 12.19
N ASP A 339 15.09 15.99 11.61
CA ASP A 339 16.23 16.17 10.70
C ASP A 339 15.86 15.86 9.24
N MET A 340 14.88 15.00 9.06
CA MET A 340 14.33 14.62 7.76
C MET A 340 12.82 14.43 7.91
N ILE A 341 12.07 15.03 6.99
CA ILE A 341 10.62 14.92 6.92
C ILE A 341 10.25 14.51 5.50
N TYR A 342 9.33 13.56 5.35
CA TYR A 342 8.74 13.20 4.08
C TYR A 342 7.22 13.12 4.19
N SER A 343 6.52 13.21 3.06
CA SER A 343 5.06 13.19 3.00
C SER A 343 4.56 12.14 2.02
N ASP A 344 3.26 11.89 2.02
CA ASP A 344 2.60 11.16 0.94
C ASP A 344 2.63 11.98 -0.37
N GLU A 345 2.44 11.29 -1.50
CA GLU A 345 2.39 11.91 -2.82
C GLU A 345 1.34 11.24 -3.71
N ASP A 346 0.88 11.94 -4.74
CA ASP A 346 0.09 11.34 -5.81
C ASP A 346 0.60 11.77 -7.19
N LYS A 347 -0.11 11.36 -8.24
CA LYS A 347 0.20 11.74 -9.60
C LYS A 347 -0.83 12.72 -10.14
N ILE A 348 -0.38 13.67 -10.95
CA ILE A 348 -1.23 14.63 -11.65
C ILE A 348 -1.03 14.55 -13.16
N SER A 349 -2.13 14.47 -13.92
CA SER A 349 -2.08 14.45 -15.39
C SER A 349 -1.79 15.83 -15.98
N VAL A 350 -1.58 15.89 -17.30
CA VAL A 350 -1.45 17.16 -18.03
C VAL A 350 -2.72 18.00 -17.98
N GLU A 351 -3.88 17.36 -17.83
CA GLU A 351 -5.19 18.00 -17.63
C GLU A 351 -5.46 18.42 -16.18
N GLY A 352 -4.57 18.08 -15.24
CA GLY A 352 -4.76 18.37 -13.81
C GLY A 352 -5.51 17.29 -13.05
N GLU A 353 -5.75 16.11 -13.64
CA GLU A 353 -6.46 15.01 -12.97
C GLU A 353 -5.51 14.26 -12.01
N ARG A 354 -5.82 14.32 -10.71
CA ARG A 354 -5.09 13.61 -9.65
C ARG A 354 -5.45 12.14 -9.58
N ASN A 355 -4.46 11.26 -9.45
CA ASN A 355 -4.62 9.80 -9.41
C ASN A 355 -3.42 9.09 -8.73
N SER A 356 -3.54 7.75 -8.56
CA SER A 356 -2.44 6.89 -8.09
C SER A 356 -1.76 7.35 -6.78
N PRO A 357 -2.52 7.57 -5.68
CA PRO A 357 -1.93 8.00 -4.42
C PRO A 357 -0.98 6.95 -3.87
N PHE A 358 0.17 7.40 -3.38
CA PHE A 358 1.09 6.62 -2.59
C PHE A 358 1.00 7.06 -1.12
N PHE A 359 0.19 6.33 -0.37
CA PHE A 359 0.05 6.43 1.08
C PHE A 359 1.13 5.56 1.73
N LYS A 360 2.21 6.21 2.15
CA LYS A 360 3.46 5.64 2.62
C LYS A 360 3.35 5.22 4.09
N PRO A 361 4.11 4.22 4.54
CA PRO A 361 4.29 3.98 5.96
C PRO A 361 5.19 5.06 6.58
N ASP A 362 5.21 5.11 7.91
CA ASP A 362 6.25 5.77 8.68
C ASP A 362 7.62 5.07 8.47
N TRP A 363 8.65 5.64 9.10
CA TRP A 363 10.04 5.30 8.80
C TRP A 363 10.34 3.80 8.94
N SER A 364 10.63 3.16 7.80
CA SER A 364 11.18 1.81 7.72
C SER A 364 12.57 1.84 7.08
N PRO A 365 13.66 1.69 7.86
CA PRO A 365 15.01 1.64 7.32
C PRO A 365 15.20 0.44 6.37
N ASP A 366 14.55 -0.69 6.65
CA ASP A 366 14.64 -1.89 5.82
C ASP A 366 13.89 -1.76 4.49
N LEU A 367 12.76 -1.04 4.48
CA LEU A 367 12.06 -0.72 3.24
C LEU A 367 12.89 0.23 2.37
N LEU A 368 13.57 1.21 2.98
CA LEU A 368 14.48 2.10 2.26
C LEU A 368 15.62 1.33 1.60
N MET A 369 16.17 0.30 2.25
CA MET A 369 17.20 -0.55 1.65
C MET A 369 16.68 -1.37 0.45
N THR A 370 15.37 -1.55 0.32
CA THR A 370 14.74 -2.21 -0.83
C THR A 370 14.50 -1.26 -2.00
N HIS A 371 13.94 -0.08 -1.73
CA HIS A 371 13.64 0.92 -2.76
C HIS A 371 13.39 2.31 -2.13
N MET A 372 13.47 3.35 -2.96
CA MET A 372 13.20 4.72 -2.56
C MET A 372 11.70 4.95 -2.35
N TYR A 373 11.16 4.61 -1.18
CA TYR A 373 9.73 4.77 -0.88
C TYR A 373 9.37 6.16 -0.33
N VAL A 374 10.34 6.90 0.25
CA VAL A 374 10.09 8.26 0.77
C VAL A 374 9.88 9.28 -0.37
N CYS A 375 10.41 8.99 -1.56
CA CYS A 375 10.22 9.76 -2.81
C CYS A 375 10.34 11.29 -2.61
N HIS A 376 9.40 12.04 -3.19
CA HIS A 376 9.20 13.47 -3.06
C HIS A 376 8.04 13.69 -2.04
N PHE A 377 7.85 14.83 -1.38
CA PHE A 377 8.64 16.04 -1.16
C PHE A 377 9.54 15.83 0.07
N GLY A 378 10.83 15.56 -0.12
CA GLY A 378 11.76 15.39 1.01
C GLY A 378 12.23 16.73 1.56
N VAL A 379 12.05 16.96 2.87
CA VAL A 379 12.56 18.12 3.60
C VAL A 379 13.68 17.68 4.54
N TYR A 380 14.84 18.32 4.45
CA TYR A 380 16.05 17.91 5.15
C TYR A 380 16.68 19.07 5.89
N ARG A 381 17.23 18.82 7.08
CA ARG A 381 18.02 19.83 7.79
C ARG A 381 19.26 20.18 6.96
N THR A 382 19.41 21.45 6.61
CA THR A 382 20.45 21.95 5.69
C THR A 382 21.85 21.62 6.20
N SER A 383 22.06 21.67 7.52
CA SER A 383 23.36 21.37 8.14
C SER A 383 23.80 19.92 7.91
N LEU A 384 22.88 18.95 7.94
CA LEU A 384 23.18 17.54 7.67
C LEU A 384 23.50 17.32 6.20
N VAL A 385 22.71 17.90 5.30
CA VAL A 385 22.94 17.80 3.85
C VAL A 385 24.32 18.37 3.49
N LYS A 386 24.70 19.52 4.06
CA LYS A 386 26.03 20.11 3.89
C LYS A 386 27.13 19.23 4.49
N LYS A 387 26.91 18.62 5.66
CA LYS A 387 27.86 17.71 6.32
C LYS A 387 28.18 16.47 5.47
N ILE A 388 27.20 15.92 4.75
CA ILE A 388 27.41 14.78 3.83
C ILE A 388 27.86 15.19 2.43
N GLY A 389 28.10 16.48 2.18
CA GLY A 389 28.62 17.00 0.91
C GLY A 389 27.59 17.19 -0.21
N GLY A 390 26.29 17.26 0.10
CA GLY A 390 25.24 17.48 -0.89
C GLY A 390 24.94 16.27 -1.77
N PHE A 391 24.57 16.52 -3.03
CA PHE A 391 24.24 15.50 -4.04
C PHE A 391 25.49 14.96 -4.73
N ARG A 392 25.55 13.66 -5.00
CA ARG A 392 26.72 13.01 -5.62
C ARG A 392 26.53 12.79 -7.11
N ASN A 393 27.56 13.12 -7.89
CA ASN A 393 27.59 12.81 -9.32
C ASN A 393 27.67 11.30 -9.57
N GLY A 394 27.10 10.88 -10.70
CA GLY A 394 27.03 9.47 -11.11
C GLY A 394 25.83 8.73 -10.55
N LEU A 395 24.96 9.43 -9.80
CA LEU A 395 23.70 8.90 -9.27
C LEU A 395 22.47 9.58 -9.89
N GLU A 396 22.62 10.19 -11.06
CA GLU A 396 21.53 10.87 -11.75
C GLU A 396 20.36 9.89 -11.97
N GLY A 397 19.17 10.29 -11.53
CA GLY A 397 17.96 9.46 -11.51
C GLY A 397 17.71 8.69 -10.20
N SER A 398 18.63 8.74 -9.24
CA SER A 398 18.47 8.21 -7.88
C SER A 398 19.27 9.03 -6.85
N GLN A 399 19.53 10.30 -7.15
CA GLN A 399 20.30 11.21 -6.31
C GLN A 399 19.60 11.51 -4.98
N ASP A 400 18.29 11.53 -4.99
CA ASP A 400 17.39 11.64 -3.84
C ASP A 400 17.44 10.39 -2.95
N PHE A 401 17.47 9.21 -3.56
CA PHE A 401 17.60 7.94 -2.83
C PHE A 401 18.93 7.85 -2.08
N ASP A 402 20.03 8.22 -2.76
CA ASP A 402 21.34 8.31 -2.12
C ASP A 402 21.40 9.35 -1.00
N LEU A 403 20.76 10.50 -1.19
CA LEU A 403 20.69 11.53 -0.17
C LEU A 403 19.96 11.00 1.08
N ALA A 404 18.79 10.37 0.92
CA ALA A 404 18.03 9.78 2.01
C ALA A 404 18.81 8.68 2.76
N LEU A 405 19.51 7.80 2.02
CA LEU A 405 20.38 6.78 2.61
C LEU A 405 21.51 7.37 3.44
N ARG A 406 22.17 8.44 2.96
CA ARG A 406 23.28 9.10 3.67
C ARG A 406 22.81 9.97 4.84
N VAL A 407 21.67 10.64 4.74
CA VAL A 407 21.11 11.42 5.85
C VAL A 407 20.68 10.49 6.98
N SER A 408 20.01 9.38 6.67
CA SER A 408 19.59 8.39 7.68
C SER A 408 20.74 7.66 8.39
N GLU A 409 21.96 7.74 7.87
CA GLU A 409 23.18 7.28 8.56
C GLU A 409 23.62 8.24 9.69
N LEU A 410 23.11 9.48 9.72
CA LEU A 410 23.50 10.51 10.69
C LEU A 410 22.43 10.82 11.73
N THR A 411 21.20 10.33 11.57
CA THR A 411 20.07 10.67 12.43
C THR A 411 19.01 9.57 12.49
N HIS A 412 18.27 9.55 13.60
CA HIS A 412 17.05 8.76 13.78
C HIS A 412 15.79 9.64 13.87
N ASN A 413 15.94 10.97 13.79
CA ASN A 413 14.85 11.94 13.90
C ASN A 413 14.19 12.15 12.53
N ILE A 414 13.60 11.08 12.00
CA ILE A 414 12.99 11.02 10.67
C ILE A 414 11.49 10.87 10.83
N TYR A 415 10.73 11.79 10.24
CA TYR A 415 9.30 11.89 10.46
C TYR A 415 8.52 11.85 9.15
N HIS A 416 7.31 11.31 9.23
CA HIS A 416 6.39 11.19 8.11
C HIS A 416 5.14 12.04 8.36
N ILE A 417 4.69 12.75 7.34
CA ILE A 417 3.41 13.45 7.34
C ILE A 417 2.45 12.67 6.43
N PRO A 418 1.42 11.99 6.96
CA PRO A 418 0.49 11.16 6.18
C PRO A 418 -0.56 12.00 5.44
N LYS A 419 -0.09 12.98 4.67
CA LYS A 419 -0.86 13.87 3.82
C LYS A 419 -0.21 13.93 2.44
N ILE A 420 -1.03 13.98 1.40
CA ILE A 420 -0.55 14.21 0.03
C ILE A 420 -0.08 15.65 -0.05
N LEU A 421 1.22 15.90 0.00
CA LEU A 421 1.78 17.26 -0.10
C LEU A 421 2.49 17.55 -1.42
N TYR A 422 2.60 16.54 -2.29
CA TYR A 422 3.30 16.60 -3.57
C TYR A 422 2.48 15.96 -4.69
N HIS A 423 2.47 16.61 -5.86
CA HIS A 423 1.81 16.14 -7.07
C HIS A 423 2.84 15.87 -8.17
N TRP A 424 3.12 14.59 -8.41
CA TRP A 424 4.08 14.15 -9.43
C TRP A 424 3.44 14.12 -10.82
N ARG A 425 3.91 14.94 -11.75
CA ARG A 425 3.32 15.08 -13.07
C ARG A 425 3.67 13.91 -13.98
N THR A 426 2.66 13.36 -14.63
CA THR A 426 2.84 12.35 -15.68
C THR A 426 2.91 12.99 -17.07
N ILE A 427 4.12 13.28 -17.55
CA ILE A 427 4.39 13.74 -18.94
C ILE A 427 5.24 12.72 -19.71
N PRO A 428 5.12 12.60 -21.05
CA PRO A 428 5.85 11.59 -21.84
C PRO A 428 7.37 11.56 -21.62
N GLU A 429 7.96 12.71 -21.34
CA GLU A 429 9.39 12.92 -21.07
C GLU A 429 9.81 12.62 -19.62
N SER A 430 8.84 12.48 -18.70
CA SER A 430 9.08 12.20 -17.29
C SER A 430 9.44 10.73 -17.06
N THR A 431 10.27 10.48 -16.05
CA THR A 431 10.55 9.12 -15.52
C THR A 431 9.26 8.39 -15.10
N ALA A 432 8.18 9.13 -14.83
CA ALA A 432 6.85 8.60 -14.54
C ALA A 432 6.23 7.79 -15.70
N SER A 433 6.69 7.97 -16.94
CA SER A 433 5.92 7.62 -18.15
C SER A 433 6.43 6.44 -18.98
N GLY A 434 7.61 5.85 -18.74
CA GLY A 434 8.04 4.77 -19.63
C GLY A 434 9.27 3.93 -19.31
N PRO A 435 9.38 2.74 -19.96
CA PRO A 435 10.41 1.74 -19.70
C PRO A 435 11.84 2.10 -20.15
N GLY A 436 12.05 3.16 -20.95
CA GLY A 436 13.40 3.61 -21.36
C GLY A 436 14.19 4.29 -20.25
N ALA A 437 13.50 4.93 -19.30
CA ALA A 437 14.10 5.54 -18.10
C ALA A 437 14.57 4.50 -17.05
N LYS A 438 14.22 3.22 -17.24
CA LYS A 438 14.38 2.18 -16.21
C LYS A 438 15.79 1.66 -16.03
N ASN A 439 16.68 1.76 -17.02
CA ASN A 439 18.01 1.16 -16.87
C ASN A 439 18.94 2.07 -16.05
N TYR A 440 19.04 3.36 -16.39
CA TYR A 440 19.99 4.23 -15.71
C TYR A 440 19.58 4.53 -14.26
N THR A 441 18.30 4.82 -14.01
CA THR A 441 17.75 4.99 -12.64
C THR A 441 17.97 3.74 -11.80
N HIS A 442 17.79 2.56 -12.39
CA HIS A 442 18.02 1.30 -11.68
C HIS A 442 19.47 1.08 -11.28
N TYR A 443 20.42 1.32 -12.18
CA TYR A 443 21.83 1.15 -11.84
C TYR A 443 22.34 2.25 -10.89
N ALA A 444 21.80 3.47 -10.98
CA ALA A 444 22.07 4.53 -10.01
C ALA A 444 21.57 4.15 -8.61
N GLY A 445 20.34 3.64 -8.48
CA GLY A 445 19.80 3.15 -7.22
C GLY A 445 20.55 1.91 -6.69
N LEU A 446 20.93 0.97 -7.56
CA LEU A 446 21.74 -0.19 -7.20
C LEU A 446 23.08 0.25 -6.60
N LYS A 447 23.72 1.24 -7.23
CA LYS A 447 24.95 1.84 -6.73
C LYS A 447 24.72 2.57 -5.41
N ALA A 448 23.62 3.31 -5.24
CA ALA A 448 23.31 4.02 -4.00
C ALA A 448 23.22 3.05 -2.80
N VAL A 449 22.48 1.94 -2.96
CA VAL A 449 22.33 0.93 -1.91
C VAL A 449 23.63 0.16 -1.69
N ASN A 450 24.36 -0.21 -2.74
CA ASN A 450 25.67 -0.84 -2.61
C ASN A 450 26.67 0.06 -1.85
N ASP A 451 26.72 1.37 -2.18
CA ASP A 451 27.54 2.33 -1.46
C ASP A 451 27.10 2.45 0.01
N ALA A 452 25.80 2.34 0.32
CA ALA A 452 25.27 2.34 1.69
C ALA A 452 25.69 1.08 2.47
N ILE A 453 25.65 -0.10 1.85
CA ILE A 453 26.18 -1.35 2.45
C ILE A 453 27.64 -1.14 2.87
N GLN A 454 28.47 -0.57 1.99
CA GLN A 454 29.88 -0.31 2.29
C GLN A 454 30.07 0.73 3.39
N ARG A 455 29.36 1.87 3.35
CA ARG A 455 29.48 2.93 4.37
C ARG A 455 29.02 2.48 5.75
N ARG A 456 27.97 1.66 5.82
CA ARG A 456 27.41 1.12 7.07
C ARG A 456 28.20 -0.08 7.60
N GLY A 457 29.21 -0.56 6.87
CA GLY A 457 29.97 -1.74 7.24
C GLY A 457 29.12 -3.02 7.29
N ILE A 458 28.04 -3.07 6.51
CA ILE A 458 27.14 -4.23 6.46
C ILE A 458 27.90 -5.38 5.79
N ASP A 459 28.01 -6.50 6.50
CA ASP A 459 28.50 -7.74 5.90
C ASP A 459 27.40 -8.41 5.10
N GLY A 460 27.39 -8.13 3.80
CA GLY A 460 26.31 -8.55 2.94
C GLY A 460 26.54 -8.17 1.49
N TYR A 461 25.58 -8.50 0.66
CA TYR A 461 25.59 -8.13 -0.75
C TYR A 461 24.19 -7.78 -1.22
N ILE A 462 24.12 -7.03 -2.31
CA ILE A 462 22.88 -6.64 -2.95
C ILE A 462 22.60 -7.54 -4.16
N GLU A 463 21.34 -7.88 -4.35
CA GLU A 463 20.82 -8.62 -5.49
C GLU A 463 19.72 -7.79 -6.19
N GLU A 464 19.76 -7.74 -7.52
CA GLU A 464 18.70 -7.18 -8.34
C GLU A 464 17.47 -8.10 -8.38
N LEU A 465 16.26 -7.54 -8.30
CA LEU A 465 15.04 -8.34 -8.39
C LEU A 465 14.61 -8.52 -9.85
N GLU A 466 14.65 -9.76 -10.36
CA GLU A 466 14.34 -10.04 -11.77
C GLU A 466 12.92 -9.54 -12.15
N GLY A 467 12.85 -8.72 -13.19
CA GLY A 467 11.59 -8.18 -13.71
C GLY A 467 11.03 -6.97 -12.96
N TYR A 468 11.70 -6.51 -11.90
CA TYR A 468 11.30 -5.36 -11.08
C TYR A 468 12.45 -4.36 -10.94
N SER A 469 12.53 -3.42 -11.89
CA SER A 469 13.46 -2.29 -11.82
C SER A 469 13.16 -1.39 -10.62
N ASN A 470 14.23 -0.88 -10.01
CA ASN A 470 14.28 -0.03 -8.81
C ASN A 470 13.85 -0.73 -7.51
N PHE A 471 13.85 -2.06 -7.50
CA PHE A 471 13.70 -2.88 -6.30
C PHE A 471 14.95 -3.74 -6.13
N TYR A 472 15.44 -3.79 -4.89
CA TYR A 472 16.68 -4.46 -4.53
C TYR A 472 16.48 -5.37 -3.34
N ARG A 473 17.29 -6.42 -3.25
CA ARG A 473 17.34 -7.29 -2.09
C ARG A 473 18.72 -7.20 -1.46
N VAL A 474 18.77 -6.85 -0.19
CA VAL A 474 20.01 -6.89 0.60
C VAL A 474 20.05 -8.21 1.36
N HIS A 475 21.11 -8.96 1.14
CA HIS A 475 21.43 -10.19 1.87
C HIS A 475 22.43 -9.86 2.95
N TYR A 476 22.20 -10.39 4.15
CA TYR A 476 23.10 -10.26 5.29
C TYR A 476 23.78 -11.60 5.49
N ASN A 477 25.10 -11.61 5.45
CA ASN A 477 25.85 -12.85 5.57
C ASN A 477 25.74 -13.39 6.99
N ASN A 478 25.50 -14.70 7.09
CA ASN A 478 25.55 -15.40 8.35
C ASN A 478 27.01 -15.62 8.79
N ARG A 479 27.58 -14.68 9.54
CA ARG A 479 28.93 -14.84 10.16
C ARG A 479 28.92 -15.71 11.40
N ILE A 480 27.76 -15.85 12.04
CA ILE A 480 27.69 -16.50 13.34
C ILE A 480 27.36 -17.96 13.11
N ASP A 481 28.19 -18.82 13.67
CA ASP A 481 27.91 -20.23 13.81
C ASP A 481 26.86 -20.46 14.93
N SER A 482 25.86 -19.57 15.00
CA SER A 482 24.82 -19.50 16.02
C SER A 482 24.00 -20.76 15.93
N LEU A 483 23.94 -21.49 17.04
CA LEU A 483 23.00 -22.57 17.18
C LEU A 483 21.58 -21.98 17.19
N VAL A 484 20.73 -22.44 16.28
CA VAL A 484 19.30 -22.12 16.25
C VAL A 484 18.51 -23.24 16.92
N SER A 485 17.76 -22.93 17.98
CA SER A 485 16.79 -23.87 18.56
C SER A 485 15.44 -23.74 17.84
N ILE A 486 15.07 -24.74 17.06
CA ILE A 486 13.78 -24.82 16.36
C ILE A 486 12.76 -25.47 17.28
N ILE A 487 11.79 -24.70 17.74
CA ILE A 487 10.75 -25.11 18.69
C ILE A 487 9.48 -25.44 17.91
N ILE A 488 9.02 -26.70 18.03
CA ILE A 488 7.85 -27.22 17.30
C ILE A 488 6.84 -27.79 18.31
N PRO A 489 5.84 -26.99 18.71
CA PRO A 489 4.65 -27.49 19.42
C PRO A 489 3.86 -28.48 18.56
N THR A 490 3.45 -29.60 19.15
CA THR A 490 2.61 -30.58 18.43
C THR A 490 1.65 -31.31 19.36
N ARG A 491 0.49 -31.67 18.82
CA ARG A 491 -0.44 -32.64 19.41
C ARG A 491 -0.94 -33.56 18.30
N ASP A 492 -0.72 -34.85 18.45
CA ASP A 492 -1.08 -35.91 17.50
C ASP A 492 -0.37 -35.86 16.12
N GLY A 493 0.40 -34.80 15.82
CA GLY A 493 1.54 -34.83 14.87
C GLY A 493 1.25 -35.19 13.41
N VAL A 494 0.03 -34.95 12.92
CA VAL A 494 -0.43 -35.41 11.59
C VAL A 494 0.49 -34.94 10.44
N LEU A 495 1.01 -33.72 10.51
CA LEU A 495 1.88 -33.12 9.49
C LEU A 495 3.34 -32.97 9.94
N LEU A 496 3.65 -33.41 11.16
CA LEU A 496 4.97 -33.26 11.76
C LEU A 496 6.06 -33.99 10.95
N ASP A 497 5.77 -35.16 10.39
CA ASP A 497 6.73 -35.89 9.55
C ASP A 497 7.12 -35.11 8.29
N GLN A 498 6.14 -34.43 7.67
CA GLN A 498 6.35 -33.58 6.50
C GLN A 498 7.16 -32.33 6.88
N CYS A 499 6.83 -31.70 8.01
CA CYS A 499 7.56 -30.57 8.55
C CYS A 499 9.04 -30.91 8.78
N LEU A 500 9.32 -31.93 9.59
CA LEU A 500 10.69 -32.36 9.91
C LEU A 500 11.46 -32.82 8.65
N SER A 501 10.78 -33.50 7.72
CA SER A 501 11.38 -33.87 6.43
C SER A 501 11.76 -32.66 5.58
N SER A 502 10.95 -31.60 5.58
CA SER A 502 11.25 -30.38 4.82
C SER A 502 12.41 -29.58 5.45
N LEU A 503 12.45 -29.50 6.79
CA LEU A 503 13.52 -28.84 7.54
C LEU A 503 14.85 -29.55 7.33
N THR A 504 14.93 -30.84 7.63
CA THR A 504 16.21 -31.58 7.58
C THR A 504 16.85 -31.63 6.20
N LYS A 505 16.06 -31.59 5.12
CA LYS A 505 16.56 -31.47 3.74
C LYS A 505 17.23 -30.12 3.44
N THR A 506 16.85 -29.06 4.14
CA THR A 506 17.34 -27.69 3.90
C THR A 506 18.40 -27.25 4.92
N LEU A 507 18.66 -28.07 5.96
CA LEU A 507 19.53 -27.73 7.08
C LEU A 507 20.84 -28.56 7.14
N LEU A 508 21.22 -29.28 6.08
CA LEU A 508 22.33 -30.25 6.10
C LEU A 508 23.66 -29.71 6.67
N ASP A 509 24.02 -28.46 6.34
CA ASP A 509 25.27 -27.82 6.76
C ASP A 509 25.05 -26.70 7.80
N LYS A 510 23.93 -26.74 8.54
CA LYS A 510 23.53 -25.69 9.49
C LYS A 510 23.65 -26.18 10.93
N LYS A 511 23.93 -25.25 11.86
CA LYS A 511 23.88 -25.53 13.30
C LYS A 511 22.49 -25.28 13.85
N TYR A 512 21.80 -26.37 14.13
CA TYR A 512 20.48 -26.32 14.73
C TYR A 512 20.28 -27.47 15.72
N GLU A 513 19.32 -27.27 16.61
CA GLU A 513 18.64 -28.34 17.32
C GLU A 513 17.14 -28.19 17.11
N ILE A 514 16.41 -29.29 17.26
CA ILE A 514 14.95 -29.31 17.21
C ILE A 514 14.44 -29.70 18.60
N ILE A 515 13.49 -28.92 19.10
CA ILE A 515 12.76 -29.18 20.35
C ILE A 515 11.30 -29.40 19.98
N ILE A 516 10.88 -30.67 19.95
CA ILE A 516 9.47 -31.02 19.81
C ILE A 516 8.81 -30.91 21.17
N VAL A 517 7.75 -30.12 21.25
CA VAL A 517 6.96 -29.93 22.47
C VAL A 517 5.65 -30.69 22.34
N ASN A 518 5.63 -31.90 22.90
CA ASN A 518 4.46 -32.77 22.89
C ASN A 518 3.41 -32.26 23.90
N ASN A 519 2.31 -31.69 23.42
CA ASN A 519 1.19 -31.24 24.25
C ASN A 519 0.13 -32.34 24.42
N GLY A 520 0.53 -33.44 25.07
CA GLY A 520 -0.39 -34.53 25.41
C GLY A 520 -0.92 -35.33 24.22
N SER A 521 -0.05 -35.69 23.26
CA SER A 521 -0.44 -36.55 22.13
C SER A 521 -0.97 -37.90 22.60
N SER A 522 -2.03 -38.37 21.95
CA SER A 522 -2.77 -39.59 22.28
C SER A 522 -2.59 -40.71 21.25
N LEU A 523 -2.20 -40.36 20.02
CA LEU A 523 -2.03 -41.32 18.93
C LEU A 523 -0.70 -42.06 19.05
N ARG A 524 -0.75 -43.40 18.95
CA ARG A 524 0.44 -44.27 18.91
C ARG A 524 1.40 -43.87 17.78
N ASP A 525 0.85 -43.50 16.63
CA ASP A 525 1.64 -43.12 15.45
C ASP A 525 2.53 -41.90 15.70
N THR A 526 2.10 -40.97 16.56
CA THR A 526 2.90 -39.80 16.96
C THR A 526 4.15 -40.21 17.74
N TYR A 527 4.04 -41.18 18.65
CA TYR A 527 5.20 -41.69 19.39
C TYR A 527 6.12 -42.53 18.49
N LEU A 528 5.58 -43.28 17.53
CA LEU A 528 6.42 -43.95 16.52
C LEU A 528 7.18 -42.94 15.65
N LEU A 529 6.55 -41.81 15.32
CA LEU A 529 7.18 -40.71 14.62
C LEU A 529 8.31 -40.07 15.45
N PHE A 530 8.10 -39.88 16.75
CA PHE A 530 9.13 -39.41 17.67
C PHE A 530 10.36 -40.33 17.70
N GLU A 531 10.16 -41.64 17.82
CA GLU A 531 11.25 -42.61 17.81
C GLU A 531 11.99 -42.62 16.46
N LYS A 532 11.25 -42.54 15.34
CA LYS A 532 11.84 -42.40 14.00
C LYS A 532 12.78 -41.19 13.95
N TRP A 533 12.31 -40.00 14.30
CA TRP A 533 13.12 -38.79 14.20
C TRP A 533 14.24 -38.72 15.21
N LYS A 534 14.06 -39.29 16.41
CA LYS A 534 15.13 -39.44 17.39
C LYS A 534 16.27 -40.32 16.88
N SER A 535 15.95 -41.36 16.10
CA SER A 535 16.98 -42.19 15.45
C SER A 535 17.75 -41.45 14.35
N ILE A 536 17.09 -40.53 13.63
CA ILE A 536 17.66 -39.75 12.52
C ILE A 536 18.54 -38.61 13.05
N LEU A 537 17.98 -37.79 13.95
CA LEU A 537 18.61 -36.55 14.43
C LEU A 537 19.50 -36.75 15.66
N LYS A 538 19.31 -37.86 16.39
CA LYS A 538 20.09 -38.19 17.59
C LYS A 538 20.10 -37.02 18.58
N ASP A 539 21.28 -36.51 18.92
CA ASP A 539 21.47 -35.43 19.90
C ASP A 539 20.94 -34.07 19.41
N GLN A 540 20.65 -33.92 18.11
CA GLN A 540 20.02 -32.72 17.56
C GLN A 540 18.51 -32.66 17.83
N LEU A 541 17.89 -33.72 18.34
CA LEU A 541 16.46 -33.74 18.67
C LEU A 541 16.23 -33.92 20.17
N LYS A 542 15.53 -32.96 20.75
CA LYS A 542 14.95 -33.03 22.10
C LYS A 542 13.43 -33.13 21.98
N ILE A 543 12.83 -33.96 22.82
CA ILE A 543 11.37 -34.07 22.93
C ILE A 543 11.03 -33.81 24.39
N ILE A 544 10.25 -32.76 24.63
CA ILE A 544 9.72 -32.42 25.95
C ILE A 544 8.20 -32.59 25.94
N THR A 545 7.62 -32.94 27.08
CA THR A 545 6.16 -33.13 27.22
C THR A 545 5.59 -32.07 28.15
N VAL A 546 4.56 -31.38 27.68
CA VAL A 546 3.77 -30.41 28.45
C VAL A 546 2.32 -30.89 28.41
N ASP A 547 1.96 -31.77 29.35
CA ASP A 547 0.61 -32.35 29.42
C ASP A 547 -0.34 -31.44 30.21
N GLU A 548 -0.59 -30.26 29.65
CA GLU A 548 -1.45 -29.19 30.18
C GLU A 548 -2.51 -28.82 29.11
N PRO A 549 -3.62 -28.15 29.47
CA PRO A 549 -4.53 -27.57 28.48
C PRO A 549 -3.79 -26.70 27.45
N PHE A 550 -4.19 -26.78 26.18
CA PHE A 550 -3.47 -26.11 25.10
C PHE A 550 -3.37 -24.60 25.33
N ASN A 551 -2.14 -24.12 25.40
CA ASN A 551 -1.79 -22.71 25.45
C ASN A 551 -0.49 -22.52 24.70
N TYR A 552 -0.57 -21.94 23.50
CA TYR A 552 0.57 -21.82 22.59
C TYR A 552 1.71 -21.00 23.20
N ALA A 553 1.39 -19.91 23.91
CA ALA A 553 2.38 -19.08 24.60
C ALA A 553 3.11 -19.87 25.68
N ARG A 554 2.37 -20.56 26.56
CA ARG A 554 2.91 -21.40 27.64
C ARG A 554 3.83 -22.50 27.10
N ILE A 555 3.39 -23.21 26.06
CA ILE A 555 4.12 -24.31 25.45
C ILE A 555 5.47 -23.82 24.90
N ASN A 556 5.49 -22.66 24.22
CA ASN A 556 6.73 -22.06 23.72
C ASN A 556 7.62 -21.54 24.85
N ASN A 557 7.07 -20.87 25.87
CA ASN A 557 7.85 -20.39 27.03
C ASN A 557 8.63 -21.53 27.70
N VAL A 558 7.97 -22.68 27.96
CA VAL A 558 8.62 -23.88 28.54
C VAL A 558 9.73 -24.43 27.63
N ALA A 559 9.51 -24.41 26.31
CA ALA A 559 10.50 -24.91 25.36
C ALA A 559 11.75 -24.03 25.30
N VAL A 560 11.59 -22.71 25.43
CA VAL A 560 12.70 -21.75 25.44
C VAL A 560 13.63 -21.96 26.65
N GLU A 561 13.10 -22.40 27.78
CA GLU A 561 13.93 -22.77 28.96
C GLU A 561 14.87 -23.95 28.65
N ASN A 562 14.47 -24.84 27.75
CA ASN A 562 15.21 -26.03 27.34
C ASN A 562 16.08 -25.81 26.09
N ALA A 563 15.94 -24.66 25.43
CA ALA A 563 16.70 -24.26 24.25
C ALA A 563 18.16 -23.95 24.60
N SER A 564 19.09 -24.45 23.79
CA SER A 564 20.54 -24.20 23.90
C SER A 564 21.03 -23.18 22.87
N GLY A 565 20.21 -22.85 21.88
CA GLY A 565 20.52 -21.89 20.82
C GLY A 565 20.53 -20.44 21.28
N GLU A 566 21.39 -19.66 20.63
CA GLU A 566 21.43 -18.19 20.75
C GLU A 566 20.22 -17.56 20.06
N LEU A 567 19.75 -18.20 19.00
CA LEU A 567 18.55 -17.85 18.26
C LEU A 567 17.47 -18.91 18.49
N LEU A 568 16.23 -18.45 18.58
CA LEU A 568 15.04 -19.27 18.68
C LEU A 568 14.26 -19.16 17.37
N LEU A 569 13.76 -20.27 16.85
CA LEU A 569 12.77 -20.30 15.78
C LEU A 569 11.49 -20.96 16.32
N LEU A 570 10.44 -20.16 16.53
CA LEU A 570 9.10 -20.68 16.81
C LEU A 570 8.51 -21.15 15.48
N LEU A 571 8.05 -22.39 15.42
CA LEU A 571 7.58 -23.01 14.19
C LEU A 571 6.38 -23.94 14.45
N ASN A 572 5.31 -23.79 13.68
CA ASN A 572 4.20 -24.74 13.74
C ASN A 572 4.58 -26.09 13.10
N ASP A 573 3.94 -27.18 13.57
CA ASP A 573 4.20 -28.55 13.11
C ASP A 573 3.62 -28.88 11.71
N ASP A 574 2.89 -27.95 11.10
CA ASP A 574 2.28 -28.04 9.77
C ASP A 574 2.89 -27.06 8.75
N ILE A 575 4.11 -26.61 9.02
CA ILE A 575 4.94 -25.85 8.08
C ILE A 575 5.72 -26.77 7.15
N GLU A 576 5.73 -26.44 5.86
CA GLU A 576 6.60 -27.02 4.84
C GLU A 576 7.47 -25.93 4.21
N VAL A 577 8.79 -26.06 4.38
CA VAL A 577 9.75 -25.11 3.81
C VAL A 577 9.88 -25.32 2.29
N ILE A 578 9.78 -24.24 1.51
CA ILE A 578 9.92 -24.29 0.04
C ILE A 578 11.09 -23.45 -0.51
N SER A 579 11.58 -22.43 0.21
CA SER A 579 12.76 -21.65 -0.17
C SER A 579 14.07 -22.30 0.30
N SER A 580 15.09 -22.38 -0.54
CA SER A 580 16.35 -23.09 -0.24
C SER A 580 17.28 -22.38 0.76
N ASN A 581 17.33 -21.03 0.72
CA ASN A 581 18.27 -20.23 1.54
C ASN A 581 17.61 -19.59 2.77
N TRP A 582 16.41 -20.06 3.13
CA TRP A 582 15.56 -19.48 4.17
C TRP A 582 16.27 -19.30 5.52
N PHE A 583 17.11 -20.27 5.90
CA PHE A 583 17.78 -20.29 7.20
C PHE A 583 18.82 -19.18 7.30
N ASP A 584 19.70 -19.07 6.31
CA ASP A 584 20.73 -18.02 6.29
C ASP A 584 20.11 -16.62 6.18
N ASP A 585 19.04 -16.50 5.39
CA ASP A 585 18.27 -15.27 5.25
C ASP A 585 17.67 -14.82 6.58
N MET A 586 17.04 -15.73 7.34
CA MET A 586 16.45 -15.40 8.64
C MET A 586 17.53 -15.13 9.69
N VAL A 587 18.60 -15.94 9.74
CA VAL A 587 19.69 -15.77 10.70
C VAL A 587 20.44 -14.46 10.47
N GLY A 588 20.79 -14.15 9.22
CA GLY A 588 21.50 -12.92 8.85
C GLY A 588 20.73 -11.66 9.26
N GLN A 589 19.39 -11.73 9.27
CA GLN A 589 18.54 -10.68 9.81
C GLN A 589 18.52 -10.72 11.34
N ALA A 590 18.22 -11.88 11.94
CA ALA A 590 18.01 -12.02 13.38
C ALA A 590 19.25 -11.66 14.22
N VAL A 591 20.46 -11.70 13.66
CA VAL A 591 21.69 -11.31 14.37
C VAL A 591 21.89 -9.80 14.48
N ARG A 592 21.20 -8.99 13.66
CA ARG A 592 21.24 -7.52 13.73
C ARG A 592 20.80 -7.03 15.10
N GLU A 593 21.43 -5.98 15.62
CA GLU A 593 21.23 -5.53 17.00
C GLU A 593 19.87 -4.84 17.19
N GLU A 594 19.43 -4.13 16.16
CA GLU A 594 18.18 -3.37 16.13
C GLU A 594 16.93 -4.24 15.89
N LEU A 595 17.09 -5.51 15.49
CA LEU A 595 15.97 -6.40 15.16
C LEU A 595 15.52 -7.26 16.35
N GLY A 596 14.20 -7.35 16.52
CA GLY A 596 13.52 -8.20 17.49
C GLY A 596 13.01 -9.50 16.86
N ALA A 597 11.90 -9.42 16.11
CA ALA A 597 11.30 -10.58 15.44
C ALA A 597 11.53 -10.56 13.92
N VAL A 598 11.87 -11.73 13.37
CA VAL A 598 12.02 -11.97 11.93
C VAL A 598 10.97 -12.98 11.47
N GLY A 599 10.08 -12.56 10.57
CA GLY A 599 8.99 -13.40 10.05
C GLY A 599 9.17 -13.83 8.60
N ALA A 600 8.63 -15.00 8.29
CA ALA A 600 8.61 -15.57 6.94
C ALA A 600 7.33 -15.19 6.15
N PHE A 601 7.35 -15.40 4.84
CA PHE A 601 6.17 -15.35 3.98
C PHE A 601 5.46 -16.71 4.00
N LEU A 602 4.28 -16.76 4.63
CA LEU A 602 3.46 -17.97 4.70
C LEU A 602 2.37 -17.99 3.62
N ILE A 603 2.25 -19.14 2.99
CA ILE A 603 1.44 -19.37 1.79
C ILE A 603 0.51 -20.55 2.05
N TYR A 604 -0.76 -20.42 1.65
CA TYR A 604 -1.69 -21.55 1.66
C TYR A 604 -1.35 -22.58 0.56
N PRO A 605 -1.74 -23.86 0.71
CA PRO A 605 -1.51 -24.88 -0.32
C PRO A 605 -2.09 -24.55 -1.72
N ASP A 606 -3.10 -23.68 -1.78
CA ASP A 606 -3.71 -23.18 -3.02
C ASP A 606 -2.95 -22.00 -3.67
N LYS A 607 -1.78 -21.63 -3.13
CA LYS A 607 -0.90 -20.54 -3.59
C LYS A 607 -1.50 -19.14 -3.41
N THR A 608 -2.26 -18.97 -2.34
CA THR A 608 -2.69 -17.66 -1.85
C THR A 608 -1.91 -17.23 -0.62
N ILE A 609 -1.85 -15.92 -0.38
CA ILE A 609 -1.14 -15.29 0.73
C ILE A 609 -1.90 -15.58 2.02
N GLN A 610 -1.19 -16.10 3.02
CA GLN A 610 -1.69 -16.25 4.38
C GLN A 610 -1.11 -15.18 5.30
N HIS A 611 0.22 -15.01 5.30
CA HIS A 611 0.93 -14.05 6.15
C HIS A 611 2.05 -13.33 5.40
N SER A 612 2.03 -12.00 5.44
CA SER A 612 2.89 -11.06 4.73
C SER A 612 3.34 -9.87 5.61
N GLY A 613 3.38 -10.12 6.93
CA GLY A 613 3.43 -9.09 7.97
C GLY A 613 2.04 -8.71 8.46
N LEU A 614 1.87 -8.53 9.78
CA LEU A 614 0.59 -8.16 10.38
C LEU A 614 0.50 -6.65 10.57
N THR A 615 -0.67 -6.12 10.23
CA THR A 615 -1.11 -4.74 10.47
C THR A 615 -2.01 -4.71 11.71
N LEU A 616 -1.72 -3.82 12.66
CA LEU A 616 -2.53 -3.62 13.86
C LEU A 616 -3.88 -3.00 13.51
N GLY A 617 -4.92 -3.35 14.26
CA GLY A 617 -6.28 -2.82 14.09
C GLY A 617 -7.01 -3.33 12.85
N LEU A 618 -6.32 -3.98 11.92
CA LEU A 618 -6.90 -4.52 10.69
C LEU A 618 -7.82 -5.71 10.98
N GLY A 619 -9.00 -5.71 10.35
CA GLY A 619 -9.98 -6.79 10.43
C GLY A 619 -11.07 -6.56 11.49
N LYS A 620 -12.04 -7.49 11.52
CA LYS A 620 -13.27 -7.36 12.31
C LYS A 620 -13.03 -7.24 13.82
N GLN A 621 -12.01 -7.93 14.32
CA GLN A 621 -11.66 -7.93 15.73
C GLN A 621 -10.94 -6.65 16.18
N ARG A 622 -10.54 -5.76 15.26
CA ARG A 622 -9.75 -4.55 15.56
C ARG A 622 -8.52 -4.84 16.44
N ALA A 623 -7.82 -5.93 16.13
CA ALA A 623 -6.64 -6.37 16.88
C ALA A 623 -5.40 -6.37 15.97
N ALA A 624 -5.33 -7.33 15.04
CA ALA A 624 -4.37 -7.33 13.95
C ALA A 624 -4.84 -8.27 12.83
N GLY A 625 -4.35 -8.03 11.62
CA GLY A 625 -4.66 -8.85 10.45
C GLY A 625 -3.62 -8.69 9.33
N ASP A 626 -3.80 -9.44 8.25
CA ASP A 626 -2.95 -9.36 7.06
C ASP A 626 -3.65 -8.59 5.91
N GLY A 627 -2.98 -7.56 5.38
CA GLY A 627 -3.54 -6.67 4.35
C GLY A 627 -3.61 -7.26 2.94
N HIS A 628 -2.94 -8.39 2.69
CA HIS A 628 -2.88 -9.08 1.40
C HIS A 628 -3.50 -10.49 1.46
N HIS A 629 -4.17 -10.83 2.56
CA HIS A 629 -4.77 -12.13 2.81
C HIS A 629 -5.64 -12.63 1.63
N ASN A 630 -5.48 -13.91 1.28
CA ASN A 630 -6.15 -14.58 0.15
C ASN A 630 -5.85 -14.01 -1.25
N ARG A 631 -4.91 -13.08 -1.39
CA ARG A 631 -4.43 -12.65 -2.71
C ARG A 631 -3.46 -13.69 -3.30
N PRO A 632 -3.34 -13.81 -4.63
CA PRO A 632 -2.36 -14.71 -5.23
C PRO A 632 -0.93 -14.28 -4.90
N ILE A 633 -0.01 -15.22 -4.66
CA ILE A 633 1.41 -14.92 -4.37
C ILE A 633 2.15 -14.16 -5.50
N THR A 634 1.58 -14.13 -6.71
CA THR A 634 2.12 -13.35 -7.84
C THR A 634 1.73 -11.88 -7.81
N ASP A 635 0.86 -11.47 -6.88
CA ASP A 635 0.48 -10.07 -6.69
C ASP A 635 1.66 -9.33 -6.03
N PRO A 636 2.26 -8.30 -6.67
CA PRO A 636 3.31 -7.51 -6.05
C PRO A 636 2.81 -6.69 -4.85
N GLY A 637 1.50 -6.64 -4.61
CA GLY A 637 0.91 -5.92 -3.50
C GLY A 637 0.87 -4.41 -3.73
N TYR A 638 0.42 -3.70 -2.69
CA TYR A 638 0.36 -2.25 -2.67
C TYR A 638 1.78 -1.66 -2.80
N PHE A 639 2.03 -0.90 -3.87
CA PHE A 639 3.35 -0.32 -4.18
C PHE A 639 4.55 -1.31 -4.13
N GLY A 640 4.33 -2.58 -4.46
CA GLY A 640 5.41 -3.57 -4.43
C GLY A 640 5.71 -4.13 -3.04
N ALA A 641 4.85 -3.90 -2.03
CA ALA A 641 5.05 -4.37 -0.66
C ALA A 641 5.23 -5.89 -0.49
N MET A 642 4.86 -6.71 -1.49
CA MET A 642 5.11 -8.17 -1.50
C MET A 642 6.46 -8.54 -2.11
N LEU A 643 7.19 -7.57 -2.66
CA LEU A 643 8.53 -7.73 -3.20
C LEU A 643 9.60 -7.23 -2.22
N SER A 644 9.17 -6.49 -1.19
CA SER A 644 10.05 -5.71 -0.33
C SER A 644 10.24 -6.31 1.04
N VAL A 645 11.49 -6.37 1.48
CA VAL A 645 11.80 -6.49 2.91
C VAL A 645 11.33 -5.21 3.57
N LYS A 646 10.58 -5.34 4.66
CA LYS A 646 9.99 -4.18 5.34
C LYS A 646 9.87 -4.42 6.83
N ASN A 647 9.97 -3.34 7.59
CA ASN A 647 9.59 -3.37 8.99
C ASN A 647 8.06 -3.48 9.09
N VAL A 648 7.60 -4.22 10.09
CA VAL A 648 6.18 -4.49 10.34
C VAL A 648 5.90 -4.41 11.84
N SER A 649 4.65 -4.22 12.23
CA SER A 649 4.31 -4.14 13.65
C SER A 649 4.38 -5.51 14.32
N ALA A 650 3.95 -6.55 13.62
CA ALA A 650 4.05 -7.93 14.09
C ALA A 650 4.25 -8.94 12.96
N VAL A 651 4.82 -10.09 13.31
CA VAL A 651 4.89 -11.29 12.48
C VAL A 651 4.31 -12.46 13.26
N THR A 652 3.84 -13.50 12.55
CA THR A 652 3.21 -14.63 13.23
C THR A 652 4.22 -15.62 13.78
N ALA A 653 3.92 -16.20 14.95
CA ALA A 653 4.74 -17.25 15.55
C ALA A 653 4.64 -18.61 14.82
N ALA A 654 3.78 -18.74 13.80
CA ALA A 654 3.82 -19.92 12.93
C ALA A 654 5.19 -20.11 12.25
N CYS A 655 5.93 -19.02 12.02
CA CYS A 655 7.36 -19.03 11.73
C CYS A 655 7.98 -17.67 12.14
N LEU A 656 8.60 -17.63 13.33
CA LEU A 656 9.19 -16.42 13.92
C LEU A 656 10.57 -16.72 14.49
N MET A 657 11.59 -16.01 14.03
CA MET A 657 12.95 -16.08 14.58
C MET A 657 13.25 -14.86 15.47
N VAL A 658 13.94 -15.08 16.59
CA VAL A 658 14.30 -14.05 17.57
C VAL A 658 15.53 -14.47 18.38
N LYS A 659 16.33 -13.51 18.85
CA LYS A 659 17.41 -13.79 19.81
C LYS A 659 16.84 -14.28 21.14
N LYS A 660 17.41 -15.35 21.68
CA LYS A 660 16.97 -15.91 22.97
C LYS A 660 17.05 -14.89 24.11
N GLU A 661 18.12 -14.10 24.15
CA GLU A 661 18.29 -13.05 25.17
C GLU A 661 17.16 -12.01 25.11
N ILE A 662 16.71 -11.62 23.91
CA ILE A 662 15.65 -10.64 23.71
C ILE A 662 14.30 -11.24 24.09
N TYR A 663 14.04 -12.49 23.71
CA TYR A 663 12.82 -13.22 24.10
C TYR A 663 12.66 -13.24 25.63
N LEU A 664 13.74 -13.55 26.35
CA LEU A 664 13.77 -13.57 27.81
C LEU A 664 13.66 -12.16 28.41
N LYS A 665 14.34 -11.17 27.82
CA LYS A 665 14.32 -9.76 28.26
C LYS A 665 12.90 -9.21 28.32
N VAL A 666 12.07 -9.51 27.32
CA VAL A 666 10.67 -9.03 27.27
C VAL A 666 9.66 -9.93 28.00
N GLY A 667 10.14 -10.95 28.71
CA GLY A 667 9.30 -11.88 29.49
C GLY A 667 8.52 -12.88 28.64
N GLY A 668 8.97 -13.18 27.42
CA GLY A 668 8.35 -14.18 26.54
C GLY A 668 6.92 -13.85 26.10
N MET A 669 6.20 -14.89 25.66
CA MET A 669 4.83 -14.75 25.17
C MET A 669 3.84 -14.65 26.35
N ASP A 670 2.80 -13.82 26.22
CA ASP A 670 1.77 -13.66 27.26
C ASP A 670 0.83 -14.86 27.31
N GLU A 671 0.89 -15.61 28.40
CA GLU A 671 0.10 -16.84 28.60
C GLU A 671 -1.40 -16.59 28.77
N ASN A 672 -1.85 -15.34 28.94
CA ASN A 672 -3.28 -15.01 28.88
C ASN A 672 -3.86 -15.08 27.45
N LEU A 673 -2.98 -15.06 26.44
CA LEU A 673 -3.32 -15.20 25.01
C LEU A 673 -3.04 -16.63 24.55
N SER A 674 -3.90 -17.55 25.00
CA SER A 674 -3.72 -18.99 24.81
C SER A 674 -3.60 -19.43 23.35
N VAL A 675 -4.27 -18.73 22.43
CA VAL A 675 -4.48 -19.23 21.07
C VAL A 675 -4.24 -18.17 19.99
N ALA A 676 -4.84 -16.99 20.09
CA ALA A 676 -4.70 -15.90 19.13
C ALA A 676 -3.93 -14.72 19.74
N TYR A 677 -3.27 -13.94 18.88
CA TYR A 677 -2.60 -12.68 19.18
C TYR A 677 -1.44 -12.73 20.18
N ASN A 678 -1.01 -13.91 20.66
CA ASN A 678 0.19 -14.04 21.50
C ASN A 678 1.47 -13.59 20.78
N ASP A 679 1.54 -13.82 19.47
CA ASP A 679 2.61 -13.37 18.58
C ASP A 679 2.58 -11.86 18.37
N VAL A 680 1.38 -11.28 18.22
CA VAL A 680 1.18 -9.83 18.15
C VAL A 680 1.61 -9.16 19.45
N ASP A 681 1.16 -9.65 20.60
CA ASP A 681 1.59 -9.14 21.91
C ASP A 681 3.11 -9.22 22.08
N PHE A 682 3.71 -10.35 21.73
CA PHE A 682 5.15 -10.54 21.80
C PHE A 682 5.89 -9.51 20.92
N CYS A 683 5.47 -9.34 19.67
CA CYS A 683 6.04 -8.34 18.76
C CYS A 683 5.89 -6.90 19.27
N LEU A 684 4.78 -6.58 19.95
CA LEU A 684 4.57 -5.26 20.55
C LEU A 684 5.45 -5.04 21.78
N LYS A 685 5.70 -6.07 22.60
CA LYS A 685 6.71 -5.99 23.68
C LYS A 685 8.10 -5.69 23.14
N LEU A 686 8.51 -6.34 22.05
CA LEU A 686 9.78 -6.06 21.38
C LEU A 686 9.87 -4.59 20.94
N ARG A 687 8.81 -4.08 20.31
CA ARG A 687 8.73 -2.66 19.90
C ARG A 687 8.77 -1.70 21.07
N SER A 688 8.16 -2.04 22.21
CA SER A 688 8.22 -1.20 23.42
C SER A 688 9.64 -1.03 23.97
N GLU A 689 10.54 -1.96 23.63
CA GLU A 689 11.98 -1.91 23.91
C GLU A 689 12.80 -1.35 22.74
N SER A 690 12.15 -0.65 21.79
CA SER A 690 12.76 -0.05 20.59
C SER A 690 13.37 -1.03 19.57
N TYR A 691 13.06 -2.33 19.67
CA TYR A 691 13.41 -3.27 18.61
C TYR A 691 12.45 -3.14 17.41
N LEU A 692 12.98 -3.38 16.21
CA LEU A 692 12.21 -3.45 14.98
C LEU A 692 11.82 -4.90 14.67
N ASN A 693 10.59 -5.13 14.22
CA ASN A 693 10.20 -6.42 13.64
C ASN A 693 10.28 -6.32 12.12
N ILE A 694 10.67 -7.41 11.45
CA ILE A 694 10.92 -7.44 10.01
C ILE A 694 10.22 -8.64 9.37
N TRP A 695 9.73 -8.46 8.14
CA TRP A 695 9.13 -9.51 7.34
C TRP A 695 9.91 -9.72 6.03
N LEU A 696 10.12 -10.99 5.66
CA LEU A 696 10.95 -11.38 4.52
C LEU A 696 10.11 -12.00 3.38
N PRO A 697 9.92 -11.32 2.23
CA PRO A 697 9.08 -11.80 1.12
C PRO A 697 9.65 -13.02 0.37
N TYR A 698 10.92 -13.33 0.55
CA TYR A 698 11.62 -14.41 -0.17
C TYR A 698 11.82 -15.67 0.67
N VAL A 699 11.62 -15.59 1.99
CA VAL A 699 11.59 -16.74 2.89
C VAL A 699 10.19 -17.32 2.82
N GLN A 700 9.96 -18.20 1.84
CA GLN A 700 8.63 -18.73 1.53
C GLN A 700 8.43 -20.10 2.14
N MET A 701 7.29 -20.28 2.80
CA MET A 701 6.88 -21.54 3.41
C MET A 701 5.39 -21.79 3.15
N ILE A 702 5.02 -23.06 2.96
CA ILE A 702 3.62 -23.48 2.92
C ILE A 702 3.19 -23.76 4.34
N HIS A 703 2.09 -23.14 4.77
CA HIS A 703 1.43 -23.45 6.04
C HIS A 703 0.11 -24.12 5.73
N HIS A 704 -0.04 -25.39 6.11
CA HIS A 704 -1.19 -26.24 5.75
C HIS A 704 -2.45 -26.00 6.62
N GLU A 705 -2.49 -24.86 7.31
CA GLU A 705 -3.54 -24.38 8.20
C GLU A 705 -4.94 -24.76 7.69
N SER A 706 -5.80 -25.27 8.61
CA SER A 706 -7.15 -25.83 8.42
C SER A 706 -7.27 -27.36 8.47
N LYS A 707 -6.17 -28.12 8.44
CA LYS A 707 -6.21 -29.59 8.65
C LYS A 707 -6.05 -30.03 10.11
N THR A 708 -5.30 -29.26 10.91
CA THR A 708 -5.04 -29.55 12.32
C THR A 708 -6.02 -28.83 13.25
N ARG A 709 -6.36 -27.56 12.96
CA ARG A 709 -7.15 -26.70 13.87
C ARG A 709 -8.55 -26.30 13.38
N GLY A 710 -8.73 -26.06 12.07
CA GLY A 710 -9.98 -25.51 11.48
C GLY A 710 -10.26 -24.04 11.84
N ASP A 711 -11.01 -23.34 10.98
CA ASP A 711 -11.29 -21.90 11.09
C ASP A 711 -12.03 -21.51 12.39
N ASP A 712 -11.50 -20.51 13.10
CA ASP A 712 -12.03 -20.01 14.37
C ASP A 712 -13.43 -19.37 14.25
N LEU A 713 -13.85 -19.01 13.04
CA LEU A 713 -15.20 -18.51 12.74
C LEU A 713 -16.25 -19.62 12.61
N LEU A 714 -15.84 -20.89 12.53
CA LEU A 714 -16.74 -22.01 12.27
C LEU A 714 -17.38 -22.60 13.54
N SER A 715 -16.97 -22.16 14.74
CA SER A 715 -17.61 -22.57 16.00
C SER A 715 -17.82 -21.38 16.93
N ASN A 716 -18.98 -21.32 17.58
CA ASN A 716 -19.32 -20.24 18.51
C ASN A 716 -18.31 -20.13 19.67
N GLU A 717 -17.78 -21.24 20.17
CA GLU A 717 -16.81 -21.25 21.27
C GLU A 717 -15.48 -20.61 20.87
N LYS A 718 -14.92 -20.99 19.70
CA LYS A 718 -13.68 -20.38 19.17
C LYS A 718 -13.84 -18.89 18.88
N LEU A 719 -15.00 -18.47 18.36
CA LEU A 719 -15.28 -17.06 18.11
C LEU A 719 -15.38 -16.26 19.42
N ILE A 720 -16.02 -16.81 20.46
CA ILE A 720 -16.06 -16.19 21.79
C ILE A 720 -14.64 -16.03 22.36
N ARG A 721 -13.79 -17.07 22.26
CA ARG A 721 -12.38 -17.00 22.68
C ARG A 721 -11.62 -15.93 21.90
N LEU A 722 -11.72 -15.94 20.55
CA LEU A 722 -11.05 -14.97 19.68
C LEU A 722 -11.41 -13.53 20.06
N ASN A 723 -12.69 -13.26 20.30
CA ASN A 723 -13.16 -11.94 20.72
C ASN A 723 -12.65 -11.56 22.13
N LYS A 724 -12.58 -12.54 23.06
CA LYS A 724 -12.02 -12.32 24.40
C LYS A 724 -10.53 -11.97 24.35
N GLU A 725 -9.75 -12.70 23.55
CA GLU A 725 -8.30 -12.45 23.38
C GLU A 725 -8.04 -11.13 22.64
N ALA A 726 -8.86 -10.79 21.62
CA ALA A 726 -8.81 -9.48 20.96
C ALA A 726 -9.09 -8.33 21.96
N LEU A 727 -10.12 -8.47 22.80
CA LEU A 727 -10.46 -7.46 23.80
C LEU A 727 -9.35 -7.33 24.86
N TYR A 728 -8.73 -8.43 25.27
CA TYR A 728 -7.58 -8.40 26.16
C TYR A 728 -6.42 -7.60 25.54
N LEU A 729 -6.08 -7.87 24.27
CA LEU A 729 -5.04 -7.15 23.54
C LEU A 729 -5.36 -5.65 23.44
N GLN A 730 -6.61 -5.30 23.13
CA GLN A 730 -7.09 -3.91 23.09
C GLN A 730 -6.98 -3.20 24.42
N ASN A 731 -7.37 -3.85 25.52
CA ASN A 731 -7.25 -3.27 26.85
C ASN A 731 -5.79 -3.07 27.26
N LYS A 732 -4.89 -3.96 26.82
CA LYS A 732 -3.47 -3.91 27.16
C LYS A 732 -2.71 -2.85 26.38
N TRP A 733 -2.92 -2.76 25.07
CA TRP A 733 -2.13 -1.91 24.17
C TRP A 733 -2.83 -0.61 23.76
N GLY A 734 -4.15 -0.49 23.97
CA GLY A 734 -4.90 0.73 23.75
C GLY A 734 -4.78 1.27 22.32
N ASN A 735 -4.55 2.58 22.21
CA ASN A 735 -4.50 3.30 20.93
C ASN A 735 -3.37 2.85 20.01
N ILE A 736 -2.32 2.22 20.54
CA ILE A 736 -1.20 1.70 19.72
C ILE A 736 -1.71 0.70 18.66
N LEU A 737 -2.81 -0.02 18.93
CA LEU A 737 -3.40 -0.93 17.94
C LEU A 737 -4.09 -0.22 16.77
N LEU A 738 -4.40 1.07 16.90
CA LEU A 738 -5.05 1.87 15.86
C LEU A 738 -4.05 2.77 15.11
N GLU A 739 -2.83 2.87 15.62
CA GLU A 739 -1.75 3.73 15.11
C GLU A 739 -0.56 2.84 14.68
N ASP A 740 -0.78 1.98 13.69
CA ASP A 740 0.31 1.15 13.15
C ASP A 740 1.26 2.01 12.30
N PRO A 741 2.54 2.18 12.67
CA PRO A 741 3.48 3.02 11.92
C PRO A 741 3.71 2.48 10.50
N TYR A 742 3.49 1.19 10.25
CA TYR A 742 3.70 0.60 8.92
C TYR A 742 2.41 0.52 8.09
N TYR A 743 1.35 1.20 8.52
CA TYR A 743 0.07 1.29 7.82
C TYR A 743 -0.49 2.71 7.82
N ASN A 744 -0.58 3.31 6.64
CA ASN A 744 -0.99 4.70 6.52
C ASN A 744 -2.46 4.92 6.96
N PRO A 745 -2.78 5.96 7.75
CA PRO A 745 -4.13 6.21 8.27
C PRO A 745 -5.18 6.54 7.19
N ASN A 746 -4.75 6.91 5.98
CA ASN A 746 -5.63 7.08 4.82
C ASN A 746 -6.09 5.74 4.20
N LEU A 747 -5.65 4.61 4.75
CA LEU A 747 -6.04 3.27 4.33
C LEU A 747 -7.01 2.63 5.34
N SER A 748 -7.94 1.83 4.84
CA SER A 748 -9.00 1.23 5.63
C SER A 748 -8.51 0.05 6.47
N LEU A 749 -8.85 0.07 7.77
CA LEU A 749 -8.67 -1.07 8.68
C LEU A 749 -9.75 -2.16 8.51
N ASP A 750 -10.74 -1.98 7.63
CA ASP A 750 -11.73 -3.01 7.30
C ASP A 750 -11.31 -3.88 6.14
N THR A 751 -10.73 -3.26 5.11
CA THR A 751 -10.27 -3.95 3.90
C THR A 751 -8.86 -3.48 3.57
N GLY A 752 -7.90 -4.40 3.67
CA GLY A 752 -6.49 -4.11 3.46
C GLY A 752 -6.19 -3.34 2.17
N TYR A 753 -5.65 -2.13 2.33
CA TYR A 753 -5.19 -1.22 1.28
C TYR A 753 -6.32 -0.65 0.41
N ALA A 754 -7.57 -0.73 0.86
CA ALA A 754 -8.62 0.16 0.40
C ALA A 754 -8.44 1.55 1.02
N LEU A 755 -9.01 2.59 0.40
CA LEU A 755 -8.96 3.93 0.99
C LEU A 755 -9.93 4.04 2.16
N ASN A 756 -9.51 4.78 3.18
CA ASN A 756 -10.36 5.19 4.29
C ASN A 756 -11.19 6.40 3.84
N ILE A 757 -12.45 6.17 3.49
CA ILE A 757 -13.40 7.20 3.08
C ILE A 757 -14.61 7.16 4.02
N GLU A 758 -15.10 8.33 4.44
CA GLU A 758 -16.24 8.37 5.36
C GLU A 758 -17.49 7.74 4.72
N ALA A 759 -18.06 6.74 5.41
CA ALA A 759 -19.25 6.02 4.96
C ALA A 759 -20.53 6.87 4.92
N SER A 760 -20.52 8.07 5.51
CA SER A 760 -21.66 9.00 5.55
C SER A 760 -22.06 9.50 4.16
N LEU A 761 -21.20 9.40 3.14
CA LEU A 761 -21.52 9.73 1.75
C LEU A 761 -21.86 8.49 0.90
N ILE A 762 -21.77 7.29 1.49
CA ILE A 762 -21.96 6.00 0.81
C ILE A 762 -23.30 5.35 1.19
N LYS A 763 -23.86 5.70 2.35
CA LYS A 763 -25.15 5.18 2.82
C LYS A 763 -26.30 6.06 2.36
#